data_AF-A0A953SV71-F1
#
_entry.id   AF-A0A953SV71-F1
#
_cell.length_a   1.000
_cell.length_b   1.000
_cell.length_c   1.000
_cell.angle_alpha   90.00
_cell.angle_beta   90.00
_cell.angle_gamma   90.00
#
_symmetry.space_group_name_H-M   'P 1'
#
loop_
_entity.id
_entity.type
_entity.pdbx_description
1 polymer ?
#
loop_
_entity_poly.entity_id
_entity_poly.type
_entity_poly.pdbx_seq_one_letter_code
_entity_poly.pdbx_strand_id
1 'polypeptide(L)'
;MLKVIKKLFGDKHAKQLKELWPVVDEINEEYKKLVNLSDDELKVKTAEFKEKILEHTAETRNKIEELKEKLQSNEEIDFHPIYEELDELKIQLNDEYEEILDSLLPEAFAVVKSTCERLRGKSWNAAGYKITWDMVPYDVQLIGGVVLHQGKIAEMATGEGKTLVATLPLYLNALTGRGAHLITVNDYLALRDSEWMGEIFKFHGLTVGVIINTMDPPKRKEMYNCDITYGTNNEFGFDYLRDNMTVDAANMVQRGHNYSIVDEVDSVLVDEARTPLIISGPVEVDDQKFTEMKPKVEKLVRLQSAFVASLVKEAEEILTSNDDSQRHQAGVQLLRAYRGLPKNNRLTKLLSEPTYKKLQQETELEFLREKAKNMYIIDDELFFVIDEKNNTLDLTEKGRVELAKGSGNEADYFILPDLGMEVSKFENDSTMSDEIKVKKKDVLYKKYSEASDRIHTIHQLLKAYALFEKDDEYVITEEGKIAIVDEFTGRVLPGRRYSDGLHQAIEAKENVKVERDTQTLATITLQNYFRMYNKLAGMTGTAETEENEFFEIYKLDVVVIPTNQPITRDDQDDAVFKTKREKYNAVIEKIEELRAEGRPVLVGTTSVEVSETISRMLKRKGVPHNVLNAKQHQREAEVIQHAGEISAVTIATNMAGRGTDIKLGAGVVDRGGLFILGTERHESRRIDRQLRGRAGRQGDPGTTKFFLSLEDDLMRLFGSDRISNVMGRLGIQEGEVIQHPMITKSVERAQKKVEENNFAIRKRLLEYDDTMNQQREVIYSRRKRALQGDRLKGEVFDMLDEFLDELVEKYFDEVQADAMREELLHNLLVEIKLDASEFETLGNDGIKERMLQAAREFYKKKEEMLGPELMARLERYAVLSIIDHKWKEHLREMDDLKEGIGLRAYGQKDPLIEYKGEAFKLFVTLLDELRREVVSFCFKFFPSAPDEVQQRRRQPSARMMESKQSTTNIGLSTNRGTSEQQVGKLQPIVAEAKTGRNESCPCGSGKKYKHCHGK
;
A
#
# COMPACT_ATOMS: atom_id res chain seq x y z
N MET A 1 22.95 -28.60 21.32
CA MET A 1 22.37 -27.66 22.31
C MET A 1 20.84 -27.57 22.22
N LEU A 2 20.24 -27.22 21.07
CA LEU A 2 18.77 -27.08 20.90
C LEU A 2 17.91 -28.28 21.34
N LYS A 3 18.29 -29.52 21.03
CA LYS A 3 17.55 -30.73 21.45
C LYS A 3 17.59 -30.98 22.97
N VAL A 4 18.61 -30.50 23.66
CA VAL A 4 18.78 -30.67 25.12
C VAL A 4 18.01 -29.58 25.86
N ILE A 5 18.00 -28.35 25.33
CA ILE A 5 17.20 -27.23 25.85
C ILE A 5 15.69 -27.49 25.66
N LYS A 6 15.24 -27.97 24.48
CA LYS A 6 13.84 -28.42 24.27
C LYS A 6 13.43 -29.56 25.22
N LYS A 7 14.37 -30.45 25.58
CA LYS A 7 14.11 -31.55 26.54
C LYS A 7 14.05 -31.10 27.99
N LEU A 8 14.75 -30.01 28.36
CA LEU A 8 14.84 -29.50 29.73
C LEU A 8 13.73 -28.48 30.05
N PHE A 9 13.29 -27.68 29.09
CA PHE A 9 12.30 -26.62 29.28
C PHE A 9 10.95 -26.87 28.59
N GLY A 10 10.81 -27.96 27.84
CA GLY A 10 9.62 -28.24 27.01
C GLY A 10 9.63 -27.44 25.69
N ASP A 11 8.69 -27.77 24.80
CA ASP A 11 8.44 -26.99 23.59
C ASP A 11 7.41 -25.89 23.89
N LYS A 12 7.71 -24.61 23.60
CA LYS A 12 6.82 -23.46 23.86
C LYS A 12 5.43 -23.73 23.29
N HIS A 13 5.36 -24.23 22.05
CA HIS A 13 4.11 -24.55 21.38
C HIS A 13 3.37 -25.73 22.02
N ALA A 14 4.08 -26.76 22.49
CA ALA A 14 3.44 -27.90 23.15
C ALA A 14 2.80 -27.51 24.49
N LYS A 15 3.42 -26.57 25.23
CA LYS A 15 2.83 -26.01 26.44
C LYS A 15 1.57 -25.20 26.13
N GLN A 16 1.63 -24.31 25.15
CA GLN A 16 0.48 -23.52 24.70
C GLN A 16 -0.69 -24.41 24.24
N LEU A 17 -0.41 -25.44 23.44
CA LEU A 17 -1.44 -26.39 23.00
C LEU A 17 -2.10 -27.12 24.19
N LYS A 18 -1.31 -27.50 25.21
CA LYS A 18 -1.84 -28.17 26.40
C LYS A 18 -2.81 -27.28 27.20
N GLU A 19 -2.61 -25.96 27.16
CA GLU A 19 -3.51 -24.99 27.81
C GLU A 19 -4.80 -24.77 27.01
N LEU A 20 -4.81 -25.04 25.69
CA LEU A 20 -5.98 -24.85 24.82
C LEU A 20 -6.92 -26.07 24.75
N TRP A 21 -6.41 -27.29 24.97
CA TRP A 21 -7.21 -28.52 24.92
C TRP A 21 -8.42 -28.54 25.86
N PRO A 22 -8.34 -28.08 27.12
CA PRO A 22 -9.50 -28.03 28.01
C PRO A 22 -10.66 -27.20 27.43
N VAL A 23 -10.37 -26.09 26.77
CA VAL A 23 -11.39 -25.25 26.12
C VAL A 23 -12.08 -25.99 24.97
N VAL A 24 -11.32 -26.80 24.21
CA VAL A 24 -11.88 -27.65 23.14
C VAL A 24 -12.79 -28.73 23.72
N ASP A 25 -12.41 -29.32 24.85
CA ASP A 25 -13.24 -30.30 25.56
C ASP A 25 -14.56 -29.65 26.00
N GLU A 26 -14.52 -28.44 26.57
CA GLU A 26 -15.71 -27.66 26.95
C GLU A 26 -16.60 -27.35 25.74
N ILE A 27 -16.03 -26.89 24.61
CA ILE A 27 -16.79 -26.67 23.36
C ILE A 27 -17.50 -27.96 22.93
N ASN A 28 -16.82 -29.10 23.00
CA ASN A 28 -17.38 -30.39 22.63
C ASN A 28 -18.45 -30.88 23.61
N GLU A 29 -18.35 -30.52 24.90
CA GLU A 29 -19.40 -30.77 25.89
C GLU A 29 -20.64 -29.91 25.64
N GLU A 30 -20.49 -28.61 25.36
CA GLU A 30 -21.60 -27.75 24.97
C GLU A 30 -22.26 -28.21 23.67
N TYR A 31 -21.46 -28.62 22.68
CA TYR A 31 -21.97 -29.14 21.41
C TYR A 31 -22.94 -30.31 21.60
N LYS A 32 -22.65 -31.24 22.53
CA LYS A 32 -23.52 -32.38 22.84
C LYS A 32 -24.90 -31.94 23.36
N LYS A 33 -24.98 -30.81 24.07
CA LYS A 33 -26.25 -30.27 24.60
C LYS A 33 -27.13 -29.70 23.48
N LEU A 34 -26.52 -29.24 22.38
CA LEU A 34 -27.20 -28.56 21.27
C LEU A 34 -27.78 -29.52 20.20
N VAL A 35 -27.41 -30.81 20.25
CA VAL A 35 -27.78 -31.80 19.21
C VAL A 35 -29.29 -31.95 19.05
N ASN A 36 -30.05 -31.83 20.15
CA ASN A 36 -31.50 -32.04 20.16
C ASN A 36 -32.32 -30.76 19.95
N LEU A 37 -31.68 -29.59 19.82
CA LEU A 37 -32.39 -28.34 19.59
C LEU A 37 -32.93 -28.28 18.16
N SER A 38 -34.10 -27.68 17.98
CA SER A 38 -34.63 -27.31 16.66
C SER A 38 -33.80 -26.19 16.00
N ASP A 39 -34.02 -25.94 14.70
CA ASP A 39 -33.37 -24.82 13.98
C ASP A 39 -33.70 -23.47 14.59
N ASP A 40 -34.94 -23.27 15.02
CA ASP A 40 -35.36 -22.01 15.61
C ASP A 40 -34.79 -21.81 17.02
N GLU A 41 -34.74 -22.86 17.85
CA GLU A 41 -34.10 -22.79 19.17
C GLU A 41 -32.59 -22.52 19.06
N LEU A 42 -31.91 -23.07 18.05
CA LEU A 42 -30.48 -22.81 17.86
C LEU A 42 -30.23 -21.34 17.46
N LYS A 43 -31.10 -20.74 16.66
CA LYS A 43 -31.00 -19.31 16.28
C LYS A 43 -31.26 -18.38 17.44
N VAL A 44 -32.14 -18.75 18.37
CA VAL A 44 -32.44 -17.95 19.57
C VAL A 44 -31.19 -17.76 20.43
N LYS A 45 -30.22 -18.69 20.40
CA LYS A 45 -28.94 -18.54 21.11
C LYS A 45 -28.19 -17.26 20.77
N THR A 46 -28.23 -16.80 19.52
CA THR A 46 -27.59 -15.55 19.12
C THR A 46 -28.21 -14.34 19.84
N ALA A 47 -29.53 -14.33 20.02
CA ALA A 47 -30.22 -13.28 20.76
C ALA A 47 -29.87 -13.33 22.25
N GLU A 48 -29.85 -14.52 22.85
CA GLU A 48 -29.44 -14.73 24.25
C GLU A 48 -28.01 -14.21 24.51
N PHE A 49 -27.07 -14.50 23.61
CA PHE A 49 -25.69 -14.00 23.75
C PHE A 49 -25.60 -12.49 23.62
N LYS A 50 -26.32 -11.89 22.65
CA LYS A 50 -26.35 -10.42 22.49
C LYS A 50 -26.94 -9.74 23.73
N GLU A 51 -27.99 -10.29 24.32
CA GLU A 51 -28.58 -9.77 25.56
C GLU A 51 -27.59 -9.80 26.73
N LYS A 52 -26.92 -10.94 26.96
CA LYS A 52 -25.87 -11.05 28.00
C LYS A 52 -24.74 -10.02 27.82
N ILE A 53 -24.29 -9.81 26.58
CA ILE A 53 -23.25 -8.82 26.27
C ILE A 53 -23.75 -7.40 26.55
N LEU A 54 -24.99 -7.08 26.16
CA LEU A 54 -25.59 -5.76 26.37
C LEU A 54 -25.77 -5.45 27.86
N GLU A 55 -26.20 -6.44 28.65
CA GLU A 55 -26.35 -6.32 30.10
C GLU A 55 -25.00 -6.11 30.79
N HIS A 56 -23.99 -6.91 30.45
CA HIS A 56 -22.65 -6.83 31.04
C HIS A 56 -22.00 -5.46 30.80
N THR A 57 -22.18 -4.89 29.62
CA THR A 57 -21.56 -3.61 29.20
C THR A 57 -22.46 -2.40 29.39
N ALA A 58 -23.64 -2.54 30.01
CA ALA A 58 -24.63 -1.46 30.08
C ALA A 58 -24.12 -0.24 30.86
N GLU A 59 -23.47 -0.45 32.00
CA GLU A 59 -23.03 0.64 32.88
C GLU A 59 -22.03 1.56 32.16
N THR A 60 -20.96 0.98 31.62
CA THR A 60 -19.87 1.72 30.97
C THR A 60 -20.35 2.38 29.67
N ARG A 61 -21.21 1.72 28.88
CA ARG A 61 -21.82 2.34 27.70
C ARG A 61 -22.70 3.54 28.04
N ASN A 62 -23.53 3.44 29.08
CA ASN A 62 -24.40 4.54 29.49
C ASN A 62 -23.58 5.75 29.94
N LYS A 63 -22.48 5.55 30.71
CA LYS A 63 -21.56 6.62 31.08
C LYS A 63 -20.92 7.30 29.86
N ILE A 64 -20.48 6.53 28.87
CA ILE A 64 -19.92 7.07 27.62
C ILE A 64 -20.94 7.93 26.88
N GLU A 65 -22.20 7.48 26.76
CA GLU A 65 -23.24 8.26 26.09
C GLU A 65 -23.60 9.53 26.88
N GLU A 66 -23.67 9.47 28.22
CA GLU A 66 -23.86 10.66 29.06
C GLU A 66 -22.75 11.70 28.86
N LEU A 67 -21.49 11.28 28.78
CA LEU A 67 -20.36 12.19 28.54
C LEU A 67 -20.40 12.78 27.12
N LYS A 68 -20.78 11.99 26.10
CA LYS A 68 -20.97 12.50 24.73
C LYS A 68 -22.11 13.52 24.65
N GLU A 69 -23.22 13.30 25.36
CA GLU A 69 -24.31 14.28 25.42
C GLU A 69 -23.84 15.59 26.08
N LYS A 70 -22.99 15.52 27.12
CA LYS A 70 -22.36 16.73 27.71
C LYS A 70 -21.48 17.49 26.70
N LEU A 71 -20.72 16.78 25.86
CA LEU A 71 -19.91 17.42 24.79
C LEU A 71 -20.75 18.17 23.75
N GLN A 72 -22.01 17.77 23.56
CA GLN A 72 -22.94 18.43 22.63
C GLN A 72 -23.74 19.58 23.27
N SER A 73 -23.60 19.77 24.58
CA SER A 73 -24.31 20.82 25.31
C SER A 73 -23.75 22.23 25.02
N ASN A 74 -24.56 23.27 25.24
CA ASN A 74 -24.21 24.66 24.97
C ASN A 74 -23.48 25.36 26.15
N GLU A 75 -23.09 24.62 27.17
CA GLU A 75 -22.47 25.17 28.37
C GLU A 75 -20.96 25.40 28.16
N GLU A 76 -20.42 26.48 28.74
CA GLU A 76 -18.97 26.72 28.80
C GLU A 76 -18.37 25.74 29.82
N ILE A 77 -18.02 24.54 29.34
CA ILE A 77 -17.38 23.49 30.14
C ILE A 77 -15.97 23.28 29.58
N ASP A 78 -15.01 23.03 30.47
CA ASP A 78 -13.70 22.52 30.07
C ASP A 78 -13.88 21.09 29.52
N PHE A 79 -13.66 20.94 28.21
CA PHE A 79 -13.88 19.69 27.51
C PHE A 79 -12.73 18.70 27.68
N HIS A 80 -11.54 19.15 28.11
CA HIS A 80 -10.36 18.29 28.17
C HIS A 80 -10.51 17.11 29.15
N PRO A 81 -10.98 17.30 30.40
CA PRO A 81 -11.21 16.20 31.34
C PRO A 81 -12.25 15.19 30.85
N ILE A 82 -13.26 15.66 30.11
CA ILE A 82 -14.32 14.81 29.55
C ILE A 82 -13.75 13.88 28.48
N TYR A 83 -12.82 14.37 27.65
CA TYR A 83 -12.16 13.54 26.64
C TYR A 83 -11.24 12.48 27.26
N GLU A 84 -10.47 12.84 28.30
CA GLU A 84 -9.64 11.86 29.03
C GLU A 84 -10.50 10.76 29.65
N GLU A 85 -11.58 11.12 30.34
CA GLU A 85 -12.52 10.17 30.93
C GLU A 85 -13.17 9.27 29.87
N LEU A 86 -13.54 9.84 28.71
CA LEU A 86 -14.08 9.08 27.58
C LEU A 86 -13.08 8.05 27.04
N ASP A 87 -11.79 8.38 26.98
CA ASP A 87 -10.76 7.47 26.48
C ASP A 87 -10.48 6.35 27.49
N GLU A 88 -10.46 6.64 28.79
CA GLU A 88 -10.39 5.62 29.84
C GLU A 88 -11.58 4.67 29.81
N LEU A 89 -12.81 5.19 29.72
CA LEU A 89 -14.02 4.39 29.65
C LEU A 89 -14.08 3.51 28.39
N LYS A 90 -13.52 3.96 27.26
CA LYS A 90 -13.42 3.11 26.05
C LYS A 90 -12.49 1.92 26.26
N ILE A 91 -11.38 2.11 26.97
CA ILE A 91 -10.45 1.03 27.32
C ILE A 91 -11.17 0.04 28.23
N GLN A 92 -11.78 0.53 29.32
CA GLN A 92 -12.57 -0.30 30.23
C GLN A 92 -13.66 -1.10 29.50
N LEU A 93 -14.41 -0.45 28.61
CA LEU A 93 -15.45 -1.09 27.82
C LEU A 93 -14.89 -2.21 26.93
N ASN A 94 -13.70 -2.02 26.34
CA ASN A 94 -13.06 -3.06 25.55
C ASN A 94 -12.68 -4.28 26.39
N ASP A 95 -12.17 -4.07 27.60
CA ASP A 95 -11.83 -5.15 28.54
C ASP A 95 -13.08 -5.92 28.97
N GLU A 96 -14.18 -5.22 29.31
CA GLU A 96 -15.48 -5.85 29.62
C GLU A 96 -16.01 -6.70 28.45
N TYR A 97 -15.84 -6.23 27.21
CA TYR A 97 -16.21 -7.02 26.05
C TYR A 97 -15.34 -8.27 25.90
N GLU A 98 -14.05 -8.20 26.19
CA GLU A 98 -13.16 -9.36 26.11
C GLU A 98 -13.53 -10.42 27.15
N GLU A 99 -13.74 -10.01 28.40
CA GLU A 99 -14.15 -10.90 29.48
C GLU A 99 -15.45 -11.66 29.18
N ILE A 100 -16.49 -10.95 28.71
CA ILE A 100 -17.77 -11.60 28.39
C ILE A 100 -17.65 -12.51 27.16
N LEU A 101 -16.89 -12.13 26.13
CA LEU A 101 -16.71 -12.96 24.94
C LEU A 101 -15.93 -14.25 25.27
N ASP A 102 -14.90 -14.19 26.10
CA ASP A 102 -14.17 -15.36 26.57
C ASP A 102 -15.09 -16.31 27.35
N SER A 103 -15.97 -15.78 28.19
CA SER A 103 -16.93 -16.60 28.93
C SER A 103 -17.96 -17.30 28.02
N LEU A 104 -18.35 -16.65 26.92
CA LEU A 104 -19.33 -17.17 25.96
C LEU A 104 -18.70 -18.07 24.89
N LEU A 105 -17.38 -18.08 24.75
CA LEU A 105 -16.66 -18.75 23.67
C LEU A 105 -17.04 -20.24 23.55
N PRO A 106 -17.07 -21.06 24.62
CA PRO A 106 -17.38 -22.49 24.49
C PRO A 106 -18.76 -22.74 23.89
N GLU A 107 -19.78 -22.03 24.40
CA GLU A 107 -21.16 -22.12 23.92
C GLU A 107 -21.29 -21.58 22.48
N ALA A 108 -20.68 -20.44 22.17
CA ALA A 108 -20.75 -19.80 20.87
C ALA A 108 -20.10 -20.67 19.76
N PHE A 109 -18.94 -21.27 20.05
CA PHE A 109 -18.25 -22.15 19.11
C PHE A 109 -19.03 -23.45 18.90
N ALA A 110 -19.65 -23.98 19.96
CA ALA A 110 -20.54 -25.13 19.86
C ALA A 110 -21.76 -24.86 18.97
N VAL A 111 -22.35 -23.65 19.04
CA VAL A 111 -23.45 -23.21 18.17
C VAL A 111 -23.02 -23.20 16.70
N VAL A 112 -21.85 -22.63 16.39
CA VAL A 112 -21.31 -22.63 15.02
C VAL A 112 -21.03 -24.05 14.52
N LYS A 113 -20.43 -24.90 15.35
CA LYS A 113 -20.17 -26.32 15.02
C LYS A 113 -21.47 -27.09 14.75
N SER A 114 -22.50 -26.90 15.58
CA SER A 114 -23.85 -27.47 15.37
C SER A 114 -24.51 -26.98 14.08
N THR A 115 -24.29 -25.70 13.75
CA THR A 115 -24.80 -25.12 12.50
C THR A 115 -24.14 -25.74 11.28
N CYS A 116 -22.82 -25.92 11.31
CA CYS A 116 -22.08 -26.58 10.23
C CYS A 116 -22.59 -28.01 9.96
N GLU A 117 -22.89 -28.76 11.02
CA GLU A 117 -23.49 -30.10 10.92
C GLU A 117 -24.90 -30.05 10.27
N ARG A 118 -25.72 -29.05 10.62
CA ARG A 118 -27.07 -28.86 10.05
C ARG A 118 -27.08 -28.41 8.59
N LEU A 119 -26.03 -27.71 8.17
CA LEU A 119 -25.87 -27.27 6.78
C LEU A 119 -25.35 -28.40 5.88
N ARG A 120 -24.86 -29.51 6.44
CA ARG A 120 -24.33 -30.64 5.65
C ARG A 120 -25.33 -31.15 4.61
N GLY A 121 -24.86 -31.30 3.38
CA GLY A 121 -25.64 -31.70 2.21
C GLY A 121 -26.42 -30.57 1.53
N LYS A 122 -26.50 -29.35 2.12
CA LYS A 122 -27.10 -28.19 1.46
C LYS A 122 -26.15 -27.61 0.42
N SER A 123 -26.68 -26.91 -0.58
CA SER A 123 -25.87 -26.26 -1.61
C SER A 123 -26.38 -24.86 -1.92
N TRP A 124 -25.46 -23.94 -2.19
CA TRP A 124 -25.74 -22.57 -2.62
C TRP A 124 -24.68 -22.07 -3.58
N ASN A 125 -24.92 -20.91 -4.19
CA ASN A 125 -23.96 -20.29 -5.09
C ASN A 125 -22.98 -19.41 -4.28
N ALA A 126 -21.69 -19.53 -4.58
CA ALA A 126 -20.65 -18.64 -4.08
C ALA A 126 -19.65 -18.32 -5.20
N ALA A 127 -19.38 -17.04 -5.42
CA ALA A 127 -18.61 -16.47 -6.53
C ALA A 127 -18.96 -17.06 -7.91
N GLY A 128 -20.25 -17.35 -8.13
CA GLY A 128 -20.76 -17.91 -9.39
C GLY A 128 -20.77 -19.44 -9.49
N TYR A 129 -20.29 -20.17 -8.47
CA TYR A 129 -20.26 -21.63 -8.48
C TYR A 129 -21.19 -22.22 -7.43
N LYS A 130 -21.83 -23.34 -7.75
CA LYS A 130 -22.63 -24.10 -6.79
C LYS A 130 -21.72 -24.91 -5.88
N ILE A 131 -21.65 -24.53 -4.60
CA ILE A 131 -20.89 -25.25 -3.57
C ILE A 131 -21.86 -26.10 -2.76
N THR A 132 -21.47 -27.33 -2.44
CA THR A 132 -22.18 -28.19 -1.48
C THR A 132 -21.43 -28.20 -0.16
N TRP A 133 -22.14 -27.92 0.92
CA TRP A 133 -21.58 -27.92 2.26
C TRP A 133 -21.43 -29.34 2.79
N ASP A 134 -20.21 -29.73 3.12
CA ASP A 134 -19.90 -31.04 3.69
C ASP A 134 -18.81 -30.97 4.76
N MET A 135 -18.85 -29.90 5.57
CA MET A 135 -17.78 -29.58 6.51
C MET A 135 -18.34 -29.40 7.92
N VAL A 136 -17.61 -29.96 8.90
CA VAL A 136 -17.86 -29.78 10.33
C VAL A 136 -16.50 -29.50 10.98
N PRO A 137 -16.39 -28.48 11.86
CA PRO A 137 -15.13 -28.17 12.52
C PRO A 137 -14.51 -29.37 13.27
N TYR A 138 -13.27 -29.73 12.91
CA TYR A 138 -12.41 -30.65 13.65
C TYR A 138 -11.91 -30.02 14.96
N ASP A 139 -11.43 -30.84 15.89
CA ASP A 139 -10.89 -30.34 17.16
C ASP A 139 -9.68 -29.41 16.95
N VAL A 140 -8.80 -29.73 15.99
CA VAL A 140 -7.67 -28.85 15.64
C VAL A 140 -8.14 -27.50 15.05
N GLN A 141 -9.29 -27.48 14.38
CA GLN A 141 -9.89 -26.24 13.87
C GLN A 141 -10.53 -25.43 14.99
N LEU A 142 -11.08 -26.08 16.02
CA LEU A 142 -11.54 -25.39 17.24
C LEU A 142 -10.35 -24.71 17.94
N ILE A 143 -9.21 -25.39 18.09
CA ILE A 143 -7.98 -24.77 18.64
C ILE A 143 -7.60 -23.53 17.84
N GLY A 144 -7.57 -23.64 16.50
CA GLY A 144 -7.29 -22.51 15.62
C GLY A 144 -8.24 -21.34 15.85
N GLY A 145 -9.54 -21.61 16.01
CA GLY A 145 -10.54 -20.58 16.29
C GLY A 145 -10.31 -19.87 17.64
N VAL A 146 -9.92 -20.62 18.68
CA VAL A 146 -9.60 -20.05 20.00
C VAL A 146 -8.37 -19.15 19.90
N VAL A 147 -7.33 -19.60 19.20
CA VAL A 147 -6.11 -18.80 18.98
C VAL A 147 -6.42 -17.49 18.25
N LEU A 148 -7.28 -17.54 17.23
CA LEU A 148 -7.73 -16.33 16.53
C LEU A 148 -8.53 -15.39 17.44
N HIS A 149 -9.38 -15.92 18.32
CA HIS A 149 -10.10 -15.07 19.29
C HIS A 149 -9.18 -14.39 20.30
N GLN A 150 -8.08 -15.03 20.68
CA GLN A 150 -7.07 -14.49 21.59
C GLN A 150 -6.18 -13.39 20.96
N GLY A 151 -6.44 -12.98 19.71
CA GLY A 151 -5.62 -11.98 19.04
C GLY A 151 -4.23 -12.50 18.65
N LYS A 152 -4.14 -13.78 18.25
CA LYS A 152 -2.87 -14.43 17.87
C LYS A 152 -2.90 -14.93 16.44
N ILE A 153 -1.75 -15.40 15.96
CA ILE A 153 -1.63 -16.05 14.66
C ILE A 153 -1.80 -17.56 14.81
N ALA A 154 -2.82 -18.12 14.14
CA ALA A 154 -3.00 -19.55 13.99
C ALA A 154 -2.25 -20.05 12.74
N GLU A 155 -1.10 -20.71 12.95
CA GLU A 155 -0.41 -21.41 11.86
C GLU A 155 -1.06 -22.77 11.63
N MET A 156 -1.82 -22.85 10.54
CA MET A 156 -2.54 -24.05 10.10
C MET A 156 -2.11 -24.41 8.68
N ALA A 157 -1.61 -25.63 8.52
CA ALA A 157 -1.16 -26.14 7.23
C ALA A 157 -2.24 -25.97 6.14
N THR A 158 -1.80 -25.76 4.90
CA THR A 158 -2.73 -25.53 3.79
C THR A 158 -3.60 -26.78 3.57
N GLY A 159 -4.92 -26.60 3.51
CA GLY A 159 -5.88 -27.72 3.45
C GLY A 159 -6.53 -28.06 4.81
N GLU A 160 -6.06 -27.51 5.94
CA GLU A 160 -6.70 -27.72 7.25
C GLU A 160 -8.01 -26.92 7.44
N GLY A 161 -8.53 -26.24 6.41
CA GLY A 161 -9.81 -25.53 6.47
C GLY A 161 -9.79 -24.15 7.16
N LYS A 162 -8.74 -23.34 6.93
CA LYS A 162 -8.59 -21.97 7.46
C LYS A 162 -9.84 -21.09 7.31
N THR A 163 -10.46 -21.09 6.14
CA THR A 163 -11.69 -20.30 5.86
C THR A 163 -12.85 -20.69 6.78
N LEU A 164 -13.00 -21.98 7.11
CA LEU A 164 -14.01 -22.45 8.07
C LEU A 164 -13.65 -22.05 9.50
N VAL A 165 -12.37 -22.15 9.87
CA VAL A 165 -11.88 -21.81 11.22
C VAL A 165 -12.22 -20.36 11.58
N ALA A 166 -12.04 -19.42 10.65
CA ALA A 166 -12.35 -18.01 10.88
C ALA A 166 -13.83 -17.75 11.24
N THR A 167 -14.75 -18.65 10.86
CA THR A 167 -16.18 -18.45 11.17
C THR A 167 -16.49 -18.48 12.65
N LEU A 168 -15.71 -19.25 13.44
CA LEU A 168 -15.89 -19.39 14.88
C LEU A 168 -15.66 -18.06 15.62
N PRO A 169 -14.46 -17.43 15.55
CA PRO A 169 -14.22 -16.15 16.20
C PRO A 169 -14.97 -15.00 15.51
N LEU A 170 -15.22 -15.02 14.20
CA LEU A 170 -16.01 -13.97 13.55
C LEU A 170 -17.44 -13.94 14.10
N TYR A 171 -18.08 -15.11 14.25
CA TYR A 171 -19.41 -15.21 14.85
C TYR A 171 -19.41 -14.59 16.25
N LEU A 172 -18.49 -15.01 17.12
CA LEU A 172 -18.40 -14.56 18.51
C LEU A 172 -18.17 -13.05 18.62
N ASN A 173 -17.16 -12.51 17.94
CA ASN A 173 -16.77 -11.11 18.07
C ASN A 173 -17.79 -10.15 17.41
N ALA A 174 -18.50 -10.63 16.39
CA ALA A 174 -19.60 -9.88 15.75
C ALA A 174 -20.81 -9.69 16.67
N LEU A 175 -20.99 -10.51 17.72
CA LEU A 175 -22.11 -10.37 18.67
C LEU A 175 -22.11 -9.03 19.42
N THR A 176 -20.95 -8.36 19.50
CA THR A 176 -20.84 -7.02 20.10
C THR A 176 -21.52 -5.92 19.27
N GLY A 177 -21.85 -6.19 17.99
CA GLY A 177 -22.44 -5.20 17.07
C GLY A 177 -21.47 -4.12 16.58
N ARG A 178 -20.20 -4.16 17.01
CA ARG A 178 -19.14 -3.20 16.67
C ARG A 178 -18.46 -3.48 15.31
N GLY A 179 -18.83 -4.57 14.65
CA GLY A 179 -18.24 -5.04 13.40
C GLY A 179 -17.01 -5.93 13.60
N ALA A 180 -16.84 -6.89 12.69
CA ALA A 180 -15.65 -7.73 12.58
C ALA A 180 -15.21 -7.79 11.11
N HIS A 181 -13.92 -7.61 10.85
CA HIS A 181 -13.37 -7.58 9.49
C HIS A 181 -12.59 -8.87 9.19
N LEU A 182 -12.85 -9.48 8.03
CA LEU A 182 -11.99 -10.54 7.48
C LEU A 182 -11.25 -9.99 6.26
N ILE A 183 -9.93 -9.94 6.35
CA ILE A 183 -9.06 -9.47 5.29
C ILE A 183 -8.57 -10.68 4.50
N THR A 184 -8.69 -10.60 3.17
CA THR A 184 -8.17 -11.59 2.23
C THR A 184 -7.20 -10.93 1.25
N VAL A 185 -6.49 -11.74 0.46
CA VAL A 185 -5.46 -11.28 -0.48
C VAL A 185 -6.06 -10.64 -1.75
N ASN A 186 -7.31 -10.94 -2.11
CA ASN A 186 -7.95 -10.37 -3.31
C ASN A 186 -9.48 -10.37 -3.24
N ASP A 187 -10.10 -9.52 -4.04
CA ASP A 187 -11.56 -9.32 -4.09
C ASP A 187 -12.34 -10.60 -4.43
N TYR A 188 -11.76 -11.52 -5.23
CA TYR A 188 -12.41 -12.79 -5.56
C TYR A 188 -12.53 -13.68 -4.32
N LEU A 189 -11.48 -13.79 -3.51
CA LEU A 189 -11.51 -14.56 -2.26
C LEU A 189 -12.46 -13.91 -1.25
N ALA A 190 -12.43 -12.58 -1.10
CA ALA A 190 -13.38 -11.85 -0.26
C ALA A 190 -14.85 -12.15 -0.63
N LEU A 191 -15.16 -12.07 -1.93
CA LEU A 191 -16.51 -12.35 -2.44
C LEU A 191 -16.89 -13.82 -2.26
N ARG A 192 -16.01 -14.75 -2.65
CA ARG A 192 -16.26 -16.18 -2.52
C ARG A 192 -16.51 -16.57 -1.06
N ASP A 193 -15.66 -16.12 -0.15
CA ASP A 193 -15.70 -16.55 1.25
C ASP A 193 -16.85 -15.88 2.01
N SER A 194 -17.20 -14.63 1.67
CA SER A 194 -18.39 -13.97 2.23
C SER A 194 -19.69 -14.64 1.78
N GLU A 195 -19.80 -15.11 0.53
CA GLU A 195 -20.96 -15.86 0.06
C GLU A 195 -20.96 -17.31 0.55
N TRP A 196 -19.79 -17.94 0.64
CA TRP A 196 -19.66 -19.33 1.04
C TRP A 196 -19.89 -19.50 2.55
N MET A 197 -19.10 -18.83 3.39
CA MET A 197 -19.24 -18.92 4.85
C MET A 197 -20.40 -18.07 5.38
N GLY A 198 -20.85 -17.08 4.61
CA GLY A 198 -21.92 -16.16 5.01
C GLY A 198 -23.23 -16.85 5.39
N GLU A 199 -23.53 -18.02 4.83
CA GLU A 199 -24.73 -18.78 5.17
C GLU A 199 -24.74 -19.25 6.64
N ILE A 200 -23.57 -19.47 7.26
CA ILE A 200 -23.48 -19.76 8.70
C ILE A 200 -23.96 -18.55 9.50
N PHE A 201 -23.50 -17.35 9.16
CA PHE A 201 -23.85 -16.13 9.86
C PHE A 201 -25.32 -15.73 9.63
N LYS A 202 -25.79 -15.84 8.39
CA LYS A 202 -27.20 -15.57 8.03
C LYS A 202 -28.16 -16.55 8.69
N PHE A 203 -27.76 -17.82 8.88
CA PHE A 203 -28.56 -18.78 9.65
C PHE A 203 -28.90 -18.22 11.04
N HIS A 204 -27.95 -17.53 11.68
CA HIS A 204 -28.06 -16.88 12.99
C HIS A 204 -28.53 -15.43 12.96
N GLY A 205 -29.01 -14.94 11.82
CA GLY A 205 -29.51 -13.56 11.69
C GLY A 205 -28.43 -12.47 11.75
N LEU A 206 -27.15 -12.83 11.58
CA LEU A 206 -26.07 -11.86 11.40
C LEU A 206 -25.97 -11.43 9.93
N THR A 207 -25.62 -10.17 9.73
CA THR A 207 -25.43 -9.57 8.41
C THR A 207 -23.99 -9.68 7.94
N VAL A 208 -23.79 -9.90 6.64
CA VAL A 208 -22.46 -10.11 6.03
C VAL A 208 -22.31 -9.16 4.84
N GLY A 209 -21.29 -8.31 4.90
CA GLY A 209 -20.90 -7.38 3.85
C GLY A 209 -19.60 -7.80 3.17
N VAL A 210 -19.38 -7.29 1.96
CA VAL A 210 -18.11 -7.45 1.23
C VAL A 210 -17.74 -6.13 0.58
N ILE A 211 -16.48 -5.72 0.71
CA ILE A 211 -15.92 -4.55 0.04
C ILE A 211 -15.10 -5.02 -1.16
N ILE A 212 -15.41 -4.46 -2.33
CA ILE A 212 -14.68 -4.68 -3.59
C ILE A 212 -14.42 -3.33 -4.26
N ASN A 213 -13.39 -3.28 -5.09
CA ASN A 213 -12.89 -2.04 -5.71
C ASN A 213 -13.94 -1.26 -6.53
N THR A 214 -14.94 -1.92 -7.11
CA THR A 214 -15.97 -1.31 -7.98
C THR A 214 -17.12 -0.63 -7.23
N MET A 215 -17.15 -0.69 -5.90
CA MET A 215 -18.24 -0.12 -5.10
C MET A 215 -18.13 1.38 -4.90
N ASP A 216 -19.28 2.05 -4.99
CA ASP A 216 -19.44 3.47 -4.65
C ASP A 216 -19.56 3.69 -3.13
N PRO A 217 -19.29 4.91 -2.62
CA PRO A 217 -19.27 5.17 -1.18
C PRO A 217 -20.58 4.81 -0.42
N PRO A 218 -21.79 5.10 -0.94
CA PRO A 218 -23.03 4.68 -0.27
C PRO A 218 -23.14 3.17 -0.10
N LYS A 219 -22.74 2.38 -1.12
CA LYS A 219 -22.75 0.93 -1.01
C LYS A 219 -21.70 0.42 -0.04
N ARG A 220 -20.49 1.01 -0.04
CA ARG A 220 -19.45 0.70 0.96
C ARG A 220 -19.97 0.89 2.38
N LYS A 221 -20.62 2.02 2.65
CA LYS A 221 -21.22 2.32 3.96
C LYS A 221 -22.25 1.27 4.38
N GLU A 222 -23.10 0.81 3.46
CA GLU A 222 -24.02 -0.31 3.71
C GLU A 222 -23.27 -1.59 4.09
N MET A 223 -22.20 -1.93 3.36
CA MET A 223 -21.40 -3.13 3.61
C MET A 223 -20.63 -3.06 4.94
N TYR A 224 -20.04 -1.91 5.30
CA TYR A 224 -19.37 -1.72 6.59
C TYR A 224 -20.32 -1.77 7.78
N ASN A 225 -21.59 -1.43 7.58
CA ASN A 225 -22.63 -1.52 8.61
C ASN A 225 -23.08 -2.97 8.91
N CYS A 226 -22.69 -3.94 8.09
CA CYS A 226 -22.91 -5.35 8.40
C CYS A 226 -22.09 -5.80 9.62
N ASP A 227 -22.61 -6.78 10.37
CA ASP A 227 -21.95 -7.35 11.56
C ASP A 227 -20.55 -7.89 11.22
N ILE A 228 -20.40 -8.47 10.03
CA ILE A 228 -19.14 -8.99 9.51
C ILE A 228 -18.88 -8.42 8.12
N THR A 229 -17.66 -7.95 7.86
CA THR A 229 -17.27 -7.35 6.56
C THR A 229 -16.04 -8.03 6.01
N TYR A 230 -16.14 -8.56 4.80
CA TYR A 230 -15.02 -9.14 4.05
C TYR A 230 -14.40 -8.08 3.13
N GLY A 231 -13.10 -8.17 2.87
CA GLY A 231 -12.44 -7.28 1.91
C GLY A 231 -10.95 -7.56 1.77
N THR A 232 -10.24 -6.65 1.11
CA THR A 232 -8.78 -6.69 1.01
C THR A 232 -8.16 -5.59 1.84
N ASN A 233 -6.91 -5.78 2.26
CA ASN A 233 -6.11 -4.78 2.97
C ASN A 233 -6.08 -3.43 2.24
N ASN A 234 -5.98 -3.45 0.90
CA ASN A 234 -6.00 -2.25 0.07
C ASN A 234 -7.33 -1.51 0.20
N GLU A 235 -8.46 -2.21 0.05
CA GLU A 235 -9.77 -1.57 0.13
C GLU A 235 -10.04 -0.95 1.52
N PHE A 236 -9.76 -1.71 2.58
CA PHE A 236 -9.90 -1.24 3.96
C PHE A 236 -8.98 -0.05 4.27
N GLY A 237 -7.71 -0.12 3.87
CA GLY A 237 -6.76 0.96 4.11
C GLY A 237 -7.05 2.22 3.29
N PHE A 238 -7.49 2.08 2.03
CA PHE A 238 -7.88 3.24 1.22
C PHE A 238 -9.20 3.87 1.66
N ASP A 239 -10.17 3.08 2.13
CA ASP A 239 -11.39 3.63 2.74
C ASP A 239 -11.06 4.42 4.01
N TYR A 240 -10.13 3.94 4.83
CA TYR A 240 -9.62 4.71 5.96
C TYR A 240 -8.99 6.03 5.54
N LEU A 241 -8.12 6.02 4.52
CA LEU A 241 -7.51 7.27 4.02
C LEU A 241 -8.57 8.24 3.46
N ARG A 242 -9.57 7.73 2.71
CA ARG A 242 -10.69 8.53 2.18
C ARG A 242 -11.56 9.12 3.28
N ASP A 243 -11.88 8.34 4.31
CA ASP A 243 -12.67 8.78 5.45
C ASP A 243 -11.98 9.91 6.21
N ASN A 244 -10.64 9.92 6.27
CA ASN A 244 -9.88 11.02 6.87
C ASN A 244 -9.71 12.23 5.95
N MET A 245 -10.13 12.15 4.69
CA MET A 245 -10.11 13.27 3.73
C MET A 245 -11.49 13.87 3.46
N THR A 246 -12.57 13.24 3.96
CA THR A 246 -13.93 13.77 3.75
C THR A 246 -14.15 15.10 4.48
N VAL A 247 -15.00 15.96 3.91
CA VAL A 247 -15.46 17.22 4.51
C VAL A 247 -16.81 17.09 5.21
N ASP A 248 -17.50 15.96 5.02
CA ASP A 248 -18.81 15.67 5.59
C ASP A 248 -18.80 14.27 6.23
N ALA A 249 -19.21 14.20 7.50
CA ALA A 249 -19.34 12.96 8.24
C ALA A 249 -20.31 11.97 7.59
N ALA A 250 -21.31 12.46 6.82
CA ALA A 250 -22.24 11.62 6.09
C ALA A 250 -21.54 10.75 5.02
N ASN A 251 -20.42 11.22 4.48
CA ASN A 251 -19.64 10.51 3.45
C ASN A 251 -18.65 9.49 4.02
N MET A 252 -18.43 9.45 5.35
CA MET A 252 -17.63 8.41 5.96
C MET A 252 -18.29 7.04 5.76
N VAL A 253 -17.49 6.05 5.35
CA VAL A 253 -17.97 4.70 5.05
C VAL A 253 -17.66 3.71 6.18
N GLN A 254 -16.55 3.86 6.89
CA GLN A 254 -16.16 2.98 7.99
C GLN A 254 -16.81 3.39 9.33
N ARG A 255 -16.88 2.44 10.27
CA ARG A 255 -17.48 2.65 11.60
C ARG A 255 -16.57 2.32 12.79
N GLY A 256 -15.28 2.07 12.55
CA GLY A 256 -14.26 1.77 13.58
C GLY A 256 -13.41 0.54 13.26
N HIS A 257 -12.40 0.28 14.09
CA HIS A 257 -11.45 -0.82 13.95
C HIS A 257 -11.52 -1.73 15.20
N ASN A 258 -12.53 -2.58 15.28
CA ASN A 258 -12.78 -3.40 16.47
C ASN A 258 -12.00 -4.72 16.45
N TYR A 259 -12.41 -5.64 15.58
CA TYR A 259 -11.77 -6.95 15.43
C TYR A 259 -11.43 -7.22 13.98
N SER A 260 -10.22 -7.72 13.73
CA SER A 260 -9.75 -8.10 12.40
C SER A 260 -9.09 -9.46 12.42
N ILE A 261 -9.44 -10.29 11.44
CA ILE A 261 -8.69 -11.50 11.10
C ILE A 261 -8.07 -11.28 9.73
N VAL A 262 -6.75 -11.45 9.64
CA VAL A 262 -6.03 -11.42 8.37
C VAL A 262 -5.79 -12.84 7.89
N ASP A 263 -6.50 -13.25 6.83
CA ASP A 263 -6.17 -14.48 6.12
C ASP A 263 -4.86 -14.30 5.36
N GLU A 264 -4.06 -15.35 5.32
CA GLU A 264 -2.74 -15.34 4.69
C GLU A 264 -1.87 -14.19 5.25
N VAL A 265 -1.88 -14.06 6.59
CA VAL A 265 -1.28 -12.95 7.35
C VAL A 265 0.17 -12.66 6.99
N ASP A 266 0.91 -13.70 6.63
CA ASP A 266 2.30 -13.59 6.21
C ASP A 266 2.47 -12.86 4.88
N SER A 267 1.52 -12.96 3.96
CA SER A 267 1.61 -12.13 2.76
C SER A 267 1.07 -10.74 2.93
N VAL A 268 0.01 -10.55 3.71
CA VAL A 268 -0.55 -9.22 3.91
C VAL A 268 0.37 -8.38 4.80
N LEU A 269 0.81 -8.91 5.94
CA LEU A 269 1.56 -8.15 6.96
C LEU A 269 3.08 -8.18 6.77
N VAL A 270 3.62 -9.03 5.88
CA VAL A 270 5.06 -9.12 5.59
C VAL A 270 5.37 -8.83 4.12
N ASP A 271 4.75 -9.53 3.17
CA ASP A 271 5.06 -9.36 1.73
C ASP A 271 4.54 -8.03 1.17
N GLU A 272 3.28 -7.68 1.45
CA GLU A 272 2.62 -6.46 0.95
C GLU A 272 2.95 -5.23 1.79
N ALA A 273 3.36 -5.43 3.05
CA ALA A 273 3.78 -4.38 3.98
C ALA A 273 5.11 -3.69 3.59
N ARG A 274 5.67 -4.00 2.41
CA ARG A 274 6.82 -3.33 1.81
C ARG A 274 6.50 -1.95 1.24
N THR A 275 5.26 -1.73 0.82
CA THR A 275 4.83 -0.47 0.21
C THR A 275 3.69 0.16 1.01
N PRO A 276 3.78 1.45 1.38
CA PRO A 276 2.66 2.14 2.02
C PRO A 276 1.49 2.34 1.04
N LEU A 277 0.30 2.54 1.59
CA LEU A 277 -0.87 2.99 0.85
C LEU A 277 -0.82 4.51 0.71
N ILE A 278 -0.90 5.02 -0.51
CA ILE A 278 -0.75 6.45 -0.81
C ILE A 278 -1.93 6.90 -1.68
N ILE A 279 -2.59 7.99 -1.26
CA ILE A 279 -3.49 8.77 -2.12
C ILE A 279 -2.71 10.01 -2.57
N SER A 280 -2.57 10.16 -3.87
CA SER A 280 -1.93 11.34 -4.47
C SER A 280 -2.94 12.14 -5.29
N GLY A 281 -2.77 13.46 -5.34
CA GLY A 281 -3.61 14.37 -6.13
C GLY A 281 -2.78 15.34 -6.96
N PRO A 282 -3.33 15.89 -8.04
CA PRO A 282 -2.59 16.77 -8.94
C PRO A 282 -2.18 18.07 -8.22
N VAL A 283 -0.96 18.53 -8.51
CA VAL A 283 -0.40 19.81 -8.08
C VAL A 283 -0.77 20.88 -9.12
N GLU A 284 -1.00 22.11 -8.67
CA GLU A 284 -1.28 23.27 -9.52
C GLU A 284 0.00 23.87 -10.15
N VAL A 285 0.88 23.04 -10.74
CA VAL A 285 2.08 23.52 -11.46
C VAL A 285 1.90 23.35 -12.97
N ASP A 286 2.53 24.25 -13.74
CA ASP A 286 2.42 24.34 -15.19
C ASP A 286 3.22 23.22 -15.90
N ASP A 287 2.54 22.37 -16.68
CA ASP A 287 3.02 21.14 -17.35
C ASP A 287 4.12 21.35 -18.40
N GLN A 288 4.58 22.60 -18.60
CA GLN A 288 5.37 23.02 -19.75
C GLN A 288 6.85 22.61 -19.68
N LYS A 289 7.41 22.36 -18.49
CA LYS A 289 8.86 22.15 -18.30
C LYS A 289 9.41 20.85 -18.91
N PHE A 290 8.72 19.72 -18.75
CA PHE A 290 9.14 18.45 -19.35
C PHE A 290 9.12 18.51 -20.88
N THR A 291 8.09 19.17 -21.43
CA THR A 291 7.94 19.39 -22.87
C THR A 291 9.06 20.27 -23.42
N GLU A 292 9.49 21.30 -22.69
CA GLU A 292 10.59 22.19 -23.07
C GLU A 292 11.95 21.47 -23.04
N MET A 293 12.20 20.65 -22.02
CA MET A 293 13.52 20.03 -21.80
C MET A 293 13.73 18.74 -22.58
N LYS A 294 12.66 18.03 -22.96
CA LYS A 294 12.71 16.77 -23.71
C LYS A 294 13.65 16.80 -24.92
N PRO A 295 13.55 17.76 -25.87
CA PRO A 295 14.37 17.72 -27.08
C PRO A 295 15.88 17.82 -26.80
N LYS A 296 16.26 18.53 -25.73
CA LYS A 296 17.66 18.67 -25.31
C LYS A 296 18.19 17.36 -24.73
N VAL A 297 17.40 16.71 -23.87
CA VAL A 297 17.77 15.43 -23.26
C VAL A 297 17.82 14.32 -24.30
N GLU A 298 16.83 14.24 -25.20
CA GLU A 298 16.80 13.25 -26.27
C GLU A 298 18.03 13.36 -27.19
N LYS A 299 18.45 14.59 -27.53
CA LYS A 299 19.70 14.83 -28.27
C LYS A 299 20.91 14.31 -27.50
N LEU A 300 20.99 14.56 -26.19
CA LEU A 300 22.10 14.10 -25.35
C LEU A 300 22.19 12.57 -25.30
N VAL A 301 21.05 11.90 -25.09
CA VAL A 301 20.96 10.42 -25.08
C VAL A 301 21.37 9.83 -26.42
N ARG A 302 20.99 10.46 -27.54
CA ARG A 302 21.41 10.05 -28.88
C ARG A 302 22.92 10.16 -29.07
N LEU A 303 23.53 11.24 -28.60
CA LEU A 303 24.99 11.44 -28.66
C LEU A 303 25.74 10.40 -27.81
N GLN A 304 25.26 10.15 -26.58
CA GLN A 304 25.78 9.09 -25.73
C GLN A 304 25.66 7.72 -26.40
N SER A 305 24.51 7.40 -26.97
CA SER A 305 24.26 6.10 -27.63
C SER A 305 25.19 5.88 -28.82
N ALA A 306 25.41 6.92 -29.63
CA ALA A 306 26.36 6.85 -30.75
C ALA A 306 27.80 6.64 -30.26
N PHE A 307 28.18 7.32 -29.17
CA PHE A 307 29.51 7.18 -28.58
C PHE A 307 29.71 5.78 -27.97
N VAL A 308 28.77 5.27 -27.18
CA VAL A 308 28.85 3.90 -26.64
C VAL A 308 28.92 2.87 -27.77
N ALA A 309 28.16 3.06 -28.85
CA ALA A 309 28.23 2.15 -30.00
C ALA A 309 29.61 2.13 -30.68
N SER A 310 30.33 3.26 -30.73
CA SER A 310 31.72 3.27 -31.22
C SER A 310 32.67 2.59 -30.25
N LEU A 311 32.51 2.80 -28.94
CA LEU A 311 33.33 2.13 -27.91
C LEU A 311 33.18 0.61 -27.95
N VAL A 312 31.95 0.11 -28.08
CA VAL A 312 31.68 -1.34 -28.17
C VAL A 312 32.30 -1.92 -29.44
N LYS A 313 32.22 -1.21 -30.57
CA LYS A 313 32.82 -1.64 -31.83
C LYS A 313 34.35 -1.69 -31.73
N GLU A 314 34.99 -0.68 -31.15
CA GLU A 314 36.44 -0.67 -30.91
C GLU A 314 36.87 -1.81 -29.99
N ALA A 315 36.13 -2.05 -28.90
CA ALA A 315 36.39 -3.17 -28.00
C ALA A 315 36.29 -4.52 -28.74
N GLU A 316 35.24 -4.72 -29.56
CA GLU A 316 35.05 -5.93 -30.35
C GLU A 316 36.18 -6.16 -31.36
N GLU A 317 36.62 -5.11 -32.08
CA GLU A 317 37.74 -5.18 -33.02
C GLU A 317 39.06 -5.56 -32.32
N ILE A 318 39.35 -4.96 -31.17
CA ILE A 318 40.55 -5.27 -30.39
C ILE A 318 40.49 -6.73 -29.87
N LEU A 319 39.36 -7.14 -29.30
CA LEU A 319 39.19 -8.48 -28.73
C LEU A 319 39.22 -9.59 -29.79
N THR A 320 38.80 -9.29 -31.03
CA THR A 320 38.85 -10.24 -32.16
C THR A 320 40.26 -10.36 -32.74
N SER A 321 41.09 -9.32 -32.62
CA SER A 321 42.46 -9.30 -33.15
C SER A 321 43.47 -10.14 -32.35
N ASN A 322 43.12 -10.58 -31.12
CA ASN A 322 43.98 -11.37 -30.20
C ASN A 322 45.35 -10.73 -29.90
N ASP A 323 45.50 -9.41 -30.05
CA ASP A 323 46.69 -8.68 -29.62
C ASP A 323 46.66 -8.42 -28.10
N ASP A 324 47.44 -9.20 -27.35
CA ASP A 324 47.49 -9.13 -25.89
C ASP A 324 48.01 -7.78 -25.38
N SER A 325 48.70 -6.99 -26.22
CA SER A 325 49.19 -5.65 -25.88
C SER A 325 48.08 -4.58 -25.80
N GLN A 326 46.95 -4.81 -26.49
CA GLN A 326 45.80 -3.90 -26.53
C GLN A 326 44.64 -4.35 -25.64
N ARG A 327 44.80 -5.49 -24.96
CA ARG A 327 43.76 -6.09 -24.11
C ARG A 327 43.31 -5.19 -22.96
N HIS A 328 44.23 -4.42 -22.37
CA HIS A 328 43.89 -3.43 -21.35
C HIS A 328 43.02 -2.30 -21.92
N GLN A 329 43.32 -1.83 -23.14
CA GLN A 329 42.51 -0.82 -23.83
C GLN A 329 41.10 -1.33 -24.12
N ALA A 330 40.94 -2.59 -24.54
CA ALA A 330 39.62 -3.21 -24.68
C ALA A 330 38.87 -3.22 -23.33
N GLY A 331 39.53 -3.56 -22.23
CA GLY A 331 38.94 -3.51 -20.88
C GLY A 331 38.42 -2.11 -20.51
N VAL A 332 39.20 -1.06 -20.81
CA VAL A 332 38.79 0.35 -20.60
C VAL A 332 37.57 0.72 -21.44
N GLN A 333 37.54 0.33 -22.72
CA GLN A 333 36.39 0.62 -23.58
C GLN A 333 35.14 -0.16 -23.15
N LEU A 334 35.29 -1.40 -22.70
CA LEU A 334 34.18 -2.18 -22.13
C LEU A 334 33.64 -1.54 -20.85
N LEU A 335 34.52 -1.11 -19.94
CA LEU A 335 34.11 -0.44 -18.71
C LEU A 335 33.39 0.89 -19.00
N ARG A 336 33.92 1.69 -19.93
CA ARG A 336 33.32 2.96 -20.33
C ARG A 336 31.98 2.76 -21.03
N ALA A 337 31.88 1.76 -21.92
CA ALA A 337 30.61 1.40 -22.55
C ALA A 337 29.57 0.93 -21.51
N TYR A 338 30.00 0.13 -20.53
CA TYR A 338 29.16 -0.37 -19.45
C TYR A 338 28.65 0.75 -18.53
N ARG A 339 29.51 1.68 -18.13
CA ARG A 339 29.11 2.88 -17.36
C ARG A 339 28.30 3.88 -18.17
N GLY A 340 28.44 3.88 -19.49
CA GLY A 340 27.70 4.78 -20.38
C GLY A 340 26.28 4.34 -20.67
N LEU A 341 26.09 3.08 -21.11
CA LEU A 341 24.79 2.45 -21.39
C LEU A 341 24.90 0.92 -21.17
N PRO A 342 24.67 0.41 -19.95
CA PRO A 342 24.88 -1.00 -19.60
C PRO A 342 23.92 -1.95 -20.34
N LYS A 343 22.68 -1.49 -20.61
CA LYS A 343 21.64 -2.23 -21.36
C LYS A 343 21.85 -2.23 -22.89
N ASN A 344 22.98 -1.75 -23.40
CA ASN A 344 23.23 -1.77 -24.85
C ASN A 344 23.30 -3.21 -25.40
N ASN A 345 22.37 -3.59 -26.28
CA ASN A 345 22.26 -4.95 -26.85
C ASN A 345 23.58 -5.56 -27.36
N ARG A 346 24.45 -4.77 -28.00
CA ARG A 346 25.74 -5.28 -28.51
C ARG A 346 26.73 -5.51 -27.37
N LEU A 347 26.78 -4.60 -26.40
CA LEU A 347 27.59 -4.74 -25.20
C LEU A 347 27.14 -5.96 -24.37
N THR A 348 25.84 -6.12 -24.12
CA THR A 348 25.28 -7.25 -23.36
C THR A 348 25.62 -8.58 -24.02
N LYS A 349 25.51 -8.65 -25.35
CA LYS A 349 25.91 -9.83 -26.11
C LYS A 349 27.41 -10.13 -25.96
N LEU A 350 28.26 -9.10 -26.01
CA LEU A 350 29.70 -9.27 -25.87
C LEU A 350 30.11 -9.67 -24.43
N LEU A 351 29.47 -9.09 -23.42
CA LEU A 351 29.66 -9.45 -22.00
C LEU A 351 29.00 -10.79 -21.60
N SER A 352 28.24 -11.42 -22.51
CA SER A 352 27.77 -12.80 -22.29
C SER A 352 28.90 -13.81 -22.34
N GLU A 353 30.03 -13.46 -22.99
CA GLU A 353 31.25 -14.25 -22.94
C GLU A 353 31.98 -14.07 -21.59
N PRO A 354 32.22 -15.15 -20.82
CA PRO A 354 32.82 -15.06 -19.49
C PRO A 354 34.20 -14.39 -19.46
N THR A 355 34.98 -14.52 -20.53
CA THR A 355 36.31 -13.94 -20.71
C THR A 355 36.28 -12.41 -20.76
N TYR A 356 35.34 -11.83 -21.53
CA TYR A 356 35.20 -10.39 -21.69
C TYR A 356 34.53 -9.75 -20.47
N LYS A 357 33.57 -10.46 -19.87
CA LYS A 357 32.99 -10.05 -18.58
C LYS A 357 34.04 -9.95 -17.48
N LYS A 358 34.91 -10.97 -17.38
CA LYS A 358 36.01 -10.95 -16.41
C LYS A 358 36.99 -9.80 -16.67
N LEU A 359 37.33 -9.53 -17.93
CA LEU A 359 38.17 -8.40 -18.30
C LEU A 359 37.58 -7.06 -17.87
N GLN A 360 36.29 -6.83 -18.14
CA GLN A 360 35.58 -5.61 -17.71
C GLN A 360 35.61 -5.46 -16.17
N GLN A 361 35.35 -6.54 -15.42
CA GLN A 361 35.38 -6.52 -13.96
C GLN A 361 36.78 -6.29 -13.38
N GLU A 362 37.81 -6.88 -13.99
CA GLU A 362 39.21 -6.65 -13.59
C GLU A 362 39.61 -5.19 -13.81
N THR A 363 39.21 -4.60 -14.94
CA THR A 363 39.40 -3.18 -15.20
C THR A 363 38.59 -2.32 -14.22
N GLU A 364 37.33 -2.64 -13.92
CA GLU A 364 36.54 -1.93 -12.91
C GLU A 364 37.23 -1.92 -11.55
N LEU A 365 37.75 -3.07 -11.10
CA LEU A 365 38.49 -3.19 -9.85
C LEU A 365 39.77 -2.36 -9.85
N GLU A 366 40.46 -2.23 -10.98
CA GLU A 366 41.64 -1.37 -11.12
C GLU A 366 41.28 0.10 -10.90
N PHE A 367 40.22 0.59 -11.53
CA PHE A 367 39.78 1.99 -11.40
C PHE A 367 39.10 2.29 -10.06
N LEU A 368 38.59 1.29 -9.35
CA LEU A 368 38.08 1.40 -7.99
C LEU A 368 39.17 1.37 -6.90
N ARG A 369 40.40 0.92 -7.20
CA ARG A 369 41.52 1.00 -6.26
C ARG A 369 41.79 2.46 -5.85
N GLU A 370 42.37 2.63 -4.66
CA GLU A 370 42.68 3.95 -4.11
C GLU A 370 41.45 4.87 -3.98
N LYS A 371 40.29 4.31 -3.59
CA LYS A 371 39.01 5.02 -3.42
C LYS A 371 38.49 5.68 -4.71
N ALA A 372 38.54 4.96 -5.83
CA ALA A 372 38.02 5.43 -7.11
C ALA A 372 38.66 6.74 -7.63
N LYS A 373 39.88 7.06 -7.19
CA LYS A 373 40.56 8.32 -7.55
C LYS A 373 40.72 8.52 -9.06
N ASN A 374 40.83 7.44 -9.83
CA ASN A 374 41.02 7.49 -11.27
C ASN A 374 39.73 7.32 -12.08
N MET A 375 38.56 7.20 -11.44
CA MET A 375 37.30 6.93 -12.14
C MET A 375 36.90 8.05 -13.11
N TYR A 376 37.31 9.30 -12.83
CA TYR A 376 37.08 10.44 -13.73
C TYR A 376 37.66 10.21 -15.15
N ILE A 377 38.71 9.39 -15.31
CA ILE A 377 39.28 9.05 -16.62
C ILE A 377 38.30 8.25 -17.49
N ILE A 378 37.43 7.47 -16.86
CA ILE A 378 36.37 6.72 -17.54
C ILE A 378 35.17 7.64 -17.77
N ASP A 379 34.76 8.33 -16.70
CA ASP A 379 33.48 9.04 -16.62
C ASP A 379 33.46 10.35 -17.40
N ASP A 380 34.52 11.16 -17.36
CA ASP A 380 34.54 12.50 -18.00
C ASP A 380 34.41 12.47 -19.53
N GLU A 381 34.70 11.31 -20.15
CA GLU A 381 34.52 11.10 -21.59
C GLU A 381 33.06 10.89 -21.99
N LEU A 382 32.20 10.49 -21.05
CA LEU A 382 30.77 10.26 -21.27
C LEU A 382 30.00 11.58 -21.10
N PHE A 383 28.79 11.66 -21.65
CA PHE A 383 27.88 12.78 -21.41
C PHE A 383 27.11 12.62 -20.09
N PHE A 384 26.85 11.40 -19.67
CA PHE A 384 26.31 11.03 -18.37
C PHE A 384 26.77 9.61 -18.02
N VAL A 385 26.73 9.27 -16.74
CA VAL A 385 27.19 7.99 -16.20
C VAL A 385 26.04 7.30 -15.50
N ILE A 386 25.95 5.99 -15.67
CA ILE A 386 24.95 5.13 -15.03
C ILE A 386 25.67 4.20 -14.06
N ASP A 387 25.26 4.24 -12.79
CA ASP A 387 25.64 3.23 -11.80
C ASP A 387 24.47 2.27 -11.60
N GLU A 388 24.54 1.11 -12.27
CA GLU A 388 23.51 0.06 -12.22
C GLU A 388 23.36 -0.53 -10.79
N LYS A 389 24.39 -0.46 -9.94
CA LYS A 389 24.31 -0.99 -8.56
C LYS A 389 23.47 -0.10 -7.65
N ASN A 390 23.55 1.21 -7.85
CA ASN A 390 22.84 2.20 -7.05
C ASN A 390 21.62 2.79 -7.76
N ASN A 391 21.38 2.42 -9.02
CA ASN A 391 20.36 3.01 -9.90
C ASN A 391 20.43 4.54 -9.98
N THR A 392 21.65 5.09 -9.94
CA THR A 392 21.91 6.53 -10.03
C THR A 392 22.43 6.91 -11.41
N LEU A 393 22.08 8.13 -11.83
CA LEU A 393 22.53 8.72 -13.09
C LEU A 393 23.15 10.09 -12.82
N ASP A 394 24.42 10.23 -13.18
CA ASP A 394 25.16 11.47 -12.95
C ASP A 394 25.51 12.16 -14.26
N LEU A 395 25.18 13.45 -14.36
CA LEU A 395 25.49 14.28 -15.51
C LEU A 395 26.93 14.79 -15.42
N THR A 396 27.75 14.46 -16.41
CA THR A 396 29.16 14.90 -16.47
C THR A 396 29.27 16.34 -16.94
N GLU A 397 30.45 16.94 -16.82
CA GLU A 397 30.70 18.29 -17.33
C GLU A 397 30.46 18.39 -18.85
N LYS A 398 30.85 17.35 -19.60
CA LYS A 398 30.59 17.23 -21.04
C LYS A 398 29.09 17.25 -21.35
N GLY A 399 28.27 16.59 -20.52
CA GLY A 399 26.82 16.62 -20.59
C GLY A 399 26.21 17.99 -20.28
N ARG A 400 26.70 18.64 -19.22
CA ARG A 400 26.26 20.00 -18.81
C ARG A 400 26.51 21.01 -19.91
N VAL A 401 27.72 21.03 -20.49
CA VAL A 401 28.08 21.91 -21.59
C VAL A 401 27.16 21.68 -22.80
N GLU A 402 26.87 20.43 -23.16
CA GLU A 402 25.98 20.14 -24.29
C GLU A 402 24.53 20.58 -24.05
N LEU A 403 24.02 20.46 -22.82
CA LEU A 403 22.66 20.90 -22.46
C LEU A 403 22.54 22.44 -22.34
N ALA A 404 23.62 23.12 -21.97
CA ALA A 404 23.68 24.57 -21.85
C ALA A 404 23.75 25.30 -23.20
N LYS A 405 24.20 24.62 -24.27
CA LYS A 405 24.31 25.21 -25.62
C LYS A 405 23.00 25.82 -26.09
N GLY A 406 23.06 27.08 -26.52
CA GLY A 406 21.90 27.82 -27.03
C GLY A 406 20.99 28.41 -25.94
N SER A 407 21.34 28.26 -24.66
CA SER A 407 20.80 29.11 -23.60
C SER A 407 21.65 30.39 -23.53
N GLY A 408 21.03 31.56 -23.47
CA GLY A 408 21.75 32.85 -23.61
C GLY A 408 22.84 33.15 -22.56
N ASN A 409 23.04 32.27 -21.58
CA ASN A 409 24.11 32.31 -20.56
C ASN A 409 24.59 30.88 -20.26
N GLU A 410 25.61 30.40 -21.00
CA GLU A 410 26.12 29.02 -20.89
C GLU A 410 26.77 28.69 -19.53
N ALA A 411 27.34 29.69 -18.84
CA ALA A 411 28.02 29.50 -17.56
C ALA A 411 27.06 29.35 -16.36
N ASP A 412 25.92 30.05 -16.37
CA ASP A 412 24.98 30.10 -15.23
C ASP A 412 23.81 29.10 -15.37
N TYR A 413 23.78 28.29 -16.43
CA TYR A 413 22.64 27.42 -16.74
C TYR A 413 22.47 26.25 -15.77
N PHE A 414 23.51 25.86 -15.03
CA PHE A 414 23.45 24.77 -14.03
C PHE A 414 23.93 25.18 -12.63
N ILE A 415 24.25 26.46 -12.43
CA ILE A 415 24.76 26.96 -11.14
C ILE A 415 23.57 27.24 -10.22
N LEU A 416 23.51 26.51 -9.10
CA LEU A 416 22.60 26.83 -8.00
C LEU A 416 23.20 27.97 -7.17
N PRO A 417 22.49 29.08 -6.96
CA PRO A 417 22.95 30.15 -6.08
C PRO A 417 22.97 29.65 -4.62
N ASP A 418 24.01 30.00 -3.87
CA ASP A 418 24.09 29.73 -2.43
C ASP A 418 23.12 30.67 -1.69
N LEU A 419 21.94 30.12 -1.33
CA LEU A 419 20.91 30.87 -0.62
C LEU A 419 21.43 31.46 0.68
N GLY A 420 22.22 30.72 1.46
CA GLY A 420 22.72 31.19 2.76
C GLY A 420 23.66 32.38 2.61
N MET A 421 24.60 32.29 1.67
CA MET A 421 25.59 33.35 1.45
C MET A 421 24.95 34.60 0.82
N GLU A 422 24.04 34.44 -0.15
CA GLU A 422 23.39 35.57 -0.83
C GLU A 422 22.31 36.24 0.03
N VAL A 423 21.52 35.47 0.78
CA VAL A 423 20.56 36.02 1.76
C VAL A 423 21.30 36.79 2.85
N SER A 424 22.41 36.27 3.36
CA SER A 424 23.24 36.97 4.34
C SER A 424 23.83 38.27 3.80
N LYS A 425 24.23 38.32 2.52
CA LYS A 425 24.65 39.57 1.87
C LYS A 425 23.52 40.61 1.80
N PHE A 426 22.27 40.18 1.55
CA PHE A 426 21.12 41.09 1.53
C PHE A 426 20.70 41.56 2.92
N GLU A 427 20.81 40.71 3.94
CA GLU A 427 20.48 41.07 5.32
C GLU A 427 21.48 42.06 5.91
N ASN A 428 22.77 41.85 5.63
CA ASN A 428 23.88 42.68 6.14
C ASN A 428 24.12 43.98 5.37
N ASP A 429 23.42 44.22 4.25
CA ASP A 429 23.50 45.48 3.51
C ASP A 429 22.59 46.54 4.17
N SER A 430 23.21 47.44 4.94
CA SER A 430 22.54 48.54 5.64
C SER A 430 22.03 49.65 4.72
N THR A 431 22.28 49.58 3.41
CA THR A 431 21.84 50.58 2.42
C THR A 431 20.51 50.23 1.73
N MET A 432 19.98 49.02 1.96
CA MET A 432 18.72 48.55 1.37
C MET A 432 17.55 48.63 2.37
N SER A 433 16.37 49.07 1.93
CA SER A 433 15.14 49.00 2.74
C SER A 433 14.59 47.56 2.82
N ASP A 434 13.82 47.26 3.87
CA ASP A 434 13.31 45.90 4.12
C ASP A 434 12.40 45.39 3.00
N GLU A 435 11.59 46.26 2.38
CA GLU A 435 10.79 45.90 1.19
C GLU A 435 11.65 45.48 -0.02
N ILE A 436 12.81 46.10 -0.20
CA ILE A 436 13.74 45.76 -1.30
C ILE A 436 14.48 44.46 -0.96
N LYS A 437 14.81 44.23 0.31
CA LYS A 437 15.41 42.97 0.78
C LYS A 437 14.47 41.80 0.54
N VAL A 438 13.20 41.91 0.91
CA VAL A 438 12.17 40.88 0.66
C VAL A 438 12.06 40.59 -0.84
N LYS A 439 11.89 41.62 -1.69
CA LYS A 439 11.81 41.41 -3.15
C LYS A 439 13.06 40.75 -3.74
N LYS A 440 14.26 41.08 -3.26
CA LYS A 440 15.50 40.44 -3.70
C LYS A 440 15.59 38.98 -3.24
N LYS A 441 15.17 38.67 -2.01
CA LYS A 441 15.05 37.31 -1.51
C LYS A 441 14.06 36.51 -2.36
N ASP A 442 12.89 37.06 -2.65
CA ASP A 442 11.88 36.40 -3.50
C ASP A 442 12.42 36.10 -4.92
N VAL A 443 13.14 37.05 -5.53
CA VAL A 443 13.79 36.85 -6.83
C VAL A 443 14.88 35.78 -6.75
N LEU A 444 15.65 35.73 -5.66
CA LEU A 444 16.68 34.72 -5.43
C LEU A 444 16.07 33.33 -5.23
N TYR A 445 15.04 33.21 -4.39
CA TYR A 445 14.29 31.97 -4.18
C TYR A 445 13.65 31.49 -5.46
N LYS A 446 13.06 32.40 -6.26
CA LYS A 446 12.49 32.06 -7.56
C LYS A 446 13.56 31.53 -8.52
N LYS A 447 14.72 32.18 -8.62
CA LYS A 447 15.84 31.69 -9.45
C LYS A 447 16.37 30.34 -8.99
N TYR A 448 16.49 30.14 -7.68
CA TYR A 448 16.90 28.88 -7.09
C TYR A 448 15.90 27.76 -7.42
N SER A 449 14.60 28.02 -7.21
CA SER A 449 13.52 27.08 -7.54
C SER A 449 13.49 26.75 -9.04
N GLU A 450 13.58 27.75 -9.93
CA GLU A 450 13.61 27.52 -11.38
C GLU A 450 14.82 26.68 -11.82
N ALA A 451 16.00 26.93 -11.24
CA ALA A 451 17.21 26.17 -11.53
C ALA A 451 17.14 24.73 -10.98
N SER A 452 16.67 24.57 -9.74
CA SER A 452 16.47 23.26 -9.10
C SER A 452 15.48 22.40 -9.87
N ASP A 453 14.30 22.94 -10.18
CA ASP A 453 13.26 22.24 -10.95
C ASP A 453 13.78 21.80 -12.33
N ARG A 454 14.59 22.62 -12.99
CA ARG A 454 15.19 22.29 -14.28
C ARG A 454 16.19 21.15 -14.16
N ILE A 455 17.09 21.20 -13.18
CA ILE A 455 18.07 20.14 -12.92
C ILE A 455 17.33 18.83 -12.65
N HIS A 456 16.28 18.90 -11.83
CA HIS A 456 15.42 17.78 -11.52
C HIS A 456 14.76 17.19 -12.77
N THR A 457 14.12 18.04 -13.57
CA THR A 457 13.45 17.65 -14.83
C THR A 457 14.43 16.95 -15.79
N ILE A 458 15.65 17.48 -15.93
CA ILE A 458 16.71 16.87 -16.76
C ILE A 458 17.10 15.50 -16.22
N HIS A 459 17.30 15.39 -14.90
CA HIS A 459 17.68 14.14 -14.26
C HIS A 459 16.60 13.06 -14.46
N GLN A 460 15.32 13.40 -14.23
CA GLN A 460 14.20 12.47 -14.43
C GLN A 460 14.03 12.06 -15.89
N LEU A 461 14.18 12.99 -16.84
CA LEU A 461 14.18 12.65 -18.27
C LEU A 461 15.34 11.71 -18.63
N LEU A 462 16.56 12.00 -18.18
CA LEU A 462 17.71 11.11 -18.43
C LEU A 462 17.47 9.72 -17.85
N LYS A 463 16.95 9.65 -16.62
CA LYS A 463 16.58 8.40 -15.96
C LYS A 463 15.53 7.63 -16.77
N ALA A 464 14.45 8.30 -17.21
CA ALA A 464 13.42 7.71 -18.05
C ALA A 464 13.95 7.19 -19.39
N TYR A 465 14.89 7.90 -20.04
CA TYR A 465 15.49 7.45 -21.29
C TYR A 465 16.50 6.32 -21.11
N ALA A 466 17.26 6.31 -20.02
CA ALA A 466 18.41 5.41 -19.83
C ALA A 466 18.07 4.12 -19.07
N LEU A 467 17.14 4.16 -18.12
CA LEU A 467 16.85 3.02 -17.22
C LEU A 467 15.52 2.33 -17.51
N PHE A 468 14.51 3.06 -18.00
CA PHE A 468 13.15 2.56 -18.18
C PHE A 468 12.83 2.27 -19.65
N GLU A 469 12.56 1.01 -19.96
CA GLU A 469 12.20 0.53 -21.29
C GLU A 469 10.70 0.23 -21.39
N LYS A 470 10.17 0.46 -22.59
CA LYS A 470 8.78 0.14 -22.89
C LYS A 470 8.63 -1.38 -23.02
N ASP A 471 7.53 -1.90 -22.50
CA ASP A 471 7.17 -3.32 -22.44
C ASP A 471 8.01 -4.17 -21.45
N ASP A 472 8.86 -3.53 -20.65
CA ASP A 472 9.57 -4.14 -19.52
C ASP A 472 9.11 -3.52 -18.19
N GLU A 473 9.53 -2.29 -17.88
CA GLU A 473 9.12 -1.61 -16.65
C GLU A 473 7.73 -0.94 -16.75
N TYR A 474 7.29 -0.58 -17.96
CA TYR A 474 5.97 0.03 -18.17
C TYR A 474 5.39 -0.27 -19.56
N VAL A 475 4.07 -0.13 -19.70
CA VAL A 475 3.35 -0.25 -20.98
C VAL A 475 2.49 0.97 -21.25
N ILE A 476 2.14 1.19 -22.52
CA ILE A 476 1.16 2.20 -22.91
C ILE A 476 -0.20 1.51 -23.06
N THR A 477 -1.17 1.95 -22.27
CA THR A 477 -2.54 1.45 -22.30
C THR A 477 -3.27 1.84 -23.59
N GLU A 478 -4.39 1.17 -23.90
CA GLU A 478 -5.21 1.49 -25.08
C GLU A 478 -5.75 2.93 -25.05
N GLU A 479 -5.89 3.52 -23.86
CA GLU A 479 -6.29 4.91 -23.64
C GLU A 479 -5.13 5.92 -23.83
N GLY A 480 -3.93 5.44 -24.16
CA GLY A 480 -2.75 6.28 -24.37
C GLY A 480 -2.08 6.76 -23.09
N LYS A 481 -2.27 6.08 -21.95
CA LYS A 481 -1.61 6.38 -20.66
C LYS A 481 -0.50 5.40 -20.33
N ILE A 482 0.50 5.84 -19.57
CA ILE A 482 1.55 4.98 -19.03
C ILE A 482 0.99 4.16 -17.87
N ALA A 483 1.26 2.86 -17.86
CA ALA A 483 0.94 1.99 -16.74
C ALA A 483 2.15 1.14 -16.38
N ILE A 484 2.46 1.09 -15.08
CA ILE A 484 3.63 0.38 -14.55
C ILE A 484 3.41 -1.12 -14.66
N VAL A 485 4.46 -1.84 -15.04
CA VAL A 485 4.49 -3.30 -15.00
C VAL A 485 5.26 -3.73 -13.76
N ASP A 486 4.64 -4.56 -12.95
CA ASP A 486 5.30 -5.20 -11.81
C ASP A 486 6.37 -6.19 -12.32
N GLU A 487 7.62 -5.99 -11.92
CA GLU A 487 8.77 -6.79 -12.37
C GLU A 487 8.63 -8.29 -12.06
N PHE A 488 7.97 -8.65 -10.96
CA PHE A 488 7.87 -10.04 -10.51
C PHE A 488 6.68 -10.77 -11.12
N THR A 489 5.57 -10.06 -11.34
CA THR A 489 4.29 -10.64 -11.75
C THR A 489 3.90 -10.32 -13.18
N GLY A 490 4.60 -9.39 -13.86
CA GLY A 490 4.25 -8.91 -15.20
C GLY A 490 2.84 -8.30 -15.27
N ARG A 491 2.30 -7.88 -14.11
CA ARG A 491 0.99 -7.27 -13.99
C ARG A 491 1.11 -5.78 -14.29
N VAL A 492 0.21 -5.30 -15.14
CA VAL A 492 -0.03 -3.87 -15.26
C VAL A 492 -0.71 -3.43 -13.97
N LEU A 493 -0.14 -2.45 -13.26
CA LEU A 493 -0.67 -1.89 -12.02
C LEU A 493 -1.41 -0.58 -12.35
N PRO A 494 -2.70 -0.64 -12.75
CA PRO A 494 -3.45 0.57 -13.10
C PRO A 494 -3.59 1.49 -11.90
N GLY A 495 -3.41 2.78 -12.11
CA GLY A 495 -3.50 3.80 -11.07
C GLY A 495 -2.22 4.00 -10.25
N ARG A 496 -1.18 3.18 -10.44
CA ARG A 496 0.15 3.43 -9.86
C ARG A 496 0.98 4.32 -10.78
N ARG A 497 1.73 5.26 -10.18
CA ARG A 497 2.66 6.15 -10.86
C ARG A 497 4.05 6.06 -10.24
N TYR A 498 5.07 6.38 -11.03
CA TYR A 498 6.42 6.57 -10.50
C TYR A 498 6.46 7.92 -9.79
N SER A 499 7.13 7.97 -8.64
CA SER A 499 7.25 9.19 -7.84
C SER A 499 8.23 10.19 -8.48
N ASP A 500 8.28 11.39 -7.90
CA ASP A 500 9.36 12.35 -8.10
C ASP A 500 9.54 12.83 -9.55
N GLY A 501 8.44 13.05 -10.27
CA GLY A 501 8.48 13.53 -11.67
C GLY A 501 8.89 12.48 -12.71
N LEU A 502 9.23 11.25 -12.30
CA LEU A 502 9.68 10.19 -13.22
C LEU A 502 8.56 9.71 -14.13
N HIS A 503 7.33 9.62 -13.63
CA HIS A 503 6.19 9.18 -14.45
C HIS A 503 5.92 10.19 -15.57
N GLN A 504 5.99 11.47 -15.25
CA GLN A 504 5.85 12.60 -16.17
C GLN A 504 6.99 12.62 -17.18
N ALA A 505 8.21 12.28 -16.76
CA ALA A 505 9.34 12.11 -17.65
C ALA A 505 9.13 10.97 -18.66
N ILE A 506 8.55 9.83 -18.23
CA ILE A 506 8.22 8.70 -19.11
C ILE A 506 7.05 9.06 -20.05
N GLU A 507 6.02 9.73 -19.56
CA GLU A 507 4.93 10.26 -20.39
C GLU A 507 5.48 11.21 -21.47
N ALA A 508 6.35 12.14 -21.06
CA ALA A 508 7.02 13.06 -21.96
C ALA A 508 7.88 12.30 -22.99
N LYS A 509 8.70 11.33 -22.56
CA LYS A 509 9.54 10.47 -23.41
C LYS A 509 8.69 9.82 -24.52
N GLU A 510 7.59 9.18 -24.16
CA GLU A 510 6.72 8.43 -25.06
C GLU A 510 5.74 9.30 -25.86
N ASN A 511 5.80 10.63 -25.71
CA ASN A 511 4.85 11.60 -26.31
C ASN A 511 3.39 11.37 -25.87
N VAL A 512 3.20 10.84 -24.67
CA VAL A 512 1.92 10.79 -23.99
C VAL A 512 1.63 12.17 -23.38
N LYS A 513 0.35 12.50 -23.19
CA LYS A 513 -0.03 13.72 -22.47
C LYS A 513 0.55 13.67 -21.06
N VAL A 514 1.48 14.57 -20.76
CA VAL A 514 2.05 14.71 -19.42
C VAL A 514 0.94 15.09 -18.45
N GLU A 515 0.66 14.22 -17.50
CA GLU A 515 -0.30 14.48 -16.44
C GLU A 515 0.39 15.32 -15.35
N ARG A 516 -0.36 16.19 -14.68
CA ARG A 516 0.17 17.08 -13.64
C ARG A 516 0.93 16.30 -12.58
N ASP A 517 1.93 16.96 -12.00
CA ASP A 517 2.65 16.42 -10.86
C ASP A 517 1.67 16.02 -9.74
N THR A 518 1.99 14.98 -8.98
CA THR A 518 1.09 14.45 -7.97
C THR A 518 1.74 14.55 -6.60
N GLN A 519 1.05 15.22 -5.69
CA GLN A 519 1.46 15.34 -4.30
C GLN A 519 0.72 14.32 -3.44
N THR A 520 1.41 13.77 -2.45
CA THR A 520 0.82 12.92 -1.40
C THR A 520 -0.23 13.72 -0.63
N LEU A 521 -1.48 13.27 -0.66
CA LEU A 521 -2.58 13.83 0.11
C LEU A 521 -2.82 13.08 1.41
N ALA A 522 -2.65 11.75 1.36
CA ALA A 522 -2.75 10.89 2.53
C ALA A 522 -1.90 9.64 2.31
N THR A 523 -1.30 9.15 3.39
CA THR A 523 -0.48 7.93 3.35
C THR A 523 -0.62 7.18 4.67
N ILE A 524 -0.56 5.85 4.63
CA ILE A 524 -0.45 4.99 5.81
C ILE A 524 0.27 3.69 5.44
N THR A 525 1.13 3.18 6.31
CA THR A 525 1.68 1.82 6.17
C THR A 525 0.64 0.77 6.59
N LEU A 526 0.68 -0.42 5.97
CA LEU A 526 -0.21 -1.51 6.40
C LEU A 526 0.01 -1.87 7.87
N GLN A 527 1.27 -1.79 8.32
CA GLN A 527 1.67 -1.97 9.72
C GLN A 527 0.84 -1.09 10.65
N ASN A 528 0.90 0.24 10.44
CA ASN A 528 0.19 1.19 11.29
C ASN A 528 -1.32 1.12 11.10
N TYR A 529 -1.81 0.78 9.91
CA TYR A 529 -3.23 0.56 9.69
C TYR A 529 -3.77 -0.57 10.58
N PHE A 530 -3.11 -1.73 10.59
CA PHE A 530 -3.57 -2.88 11.38
C PHE A 530 -3.37 -2.72 12.89
N ARG A 531 -2.39 -1.91 13.32
CA ARG A 531 -2.20 -1.54 14.74
C ARG A 531 -3.35 -0.72 15.33
N MET A 532 -4.23 -0.14 14.50
CA MET A 532 -5.41 0.59 14.99
C MET A 532 -6.55 -0.33 15.44
N TYR A 533 -6.52 -1.63 15.12
CA TYR A 533 -7.56 -2.54 15.58
C TYR A 533 -7.41 -2.84 17.07
N ASN A 534 -8.51 -2.78 17.83
CA ASN A 534 -8.49 -3.17 19.25
C ASN A 534 -7.99 -4.61 19.43
N LYS A 535 -8.38 -5.49 18.50
CA LYS A 535 -7.95 -6.89 18.47
C LYS A 535 -7.64 -7.32 17.04
N LEU A 536 -6.41 -7.77 16.83
CA LEU A 536 -5.91 -8.24 15.54
C LEU A 536 -5.53 -9.72 15.65
N ALA A 537 -5.92 -10.52 14.69
CA ALA A 537 -5.56 -11.93 14.59
C ALA A 537 -5.17 -12.27 13.15
N GLY A 538 -4.53 -13.42 12.96
CA GLY A 538 -4.11 -13.86 11.62
C GLY A 538 -4.09 -15.36 11.47
N MET A 539 -4.26 -15.84 10.25
CA MET A 539 -4.10 -17.26 9.92
C MET A 539 -3.23 -17.42 8.69
N THR A 540 -2.36 -18.42 8.70
CA THR A 540 -1.53 -18.77 7.53
C THR A 540 -1.02 -20.20 7.67
N GLY A 541 -0.43 -20.74 6.61
CA GLY A 541 0.27 -22.04 6.66
C GLY A 541 1.71 -21.95 7.11
N THR A 542 2.27 -20.75 7.24
CA THR A 542 3.71 -20.55 7.39
C THR A 542 4.06 -19.24 8.12
N ALA A 543 3.87 -19.19 9.45
CA ALA A 543 4.15 -17.99 10.26
C ALA A 543 5.38 -18.13 11.18
N GLU A 544 5.74 -19.34 11.61
CA GLU A 544 6.81 -19.64 12.57
C GLU A 544 8.15 -19.01 12.17
N THR A 545 8.42 -18.92 10.87
CA THR A 545 9.66 -18.32 10.36
C THR A 545 9.79 -16.83 10.67
N GLU A 546 8.65 -16.12 10.77
CA GLU A 546 8.57 -14.67 10.98
C GLU A 546 7.96 -14.31 12.35
N GLU A 547 7.94 -15.26 13.31
CA GLU A 547 7.34 -15.05 14.65
C GLU A 547 7.90 -13.79 15.33
N ASN A 548 9.21 -13.54 15.20
CA ASN A 548 9.84 -12.35 15.75
C ASN A 548 9.33 -11.05 15.09
N GLU A 549 9.16 -11.04 13.77
CA GLU A 549 8.65 -9.87 13.03
C GLU A 549 7.20 -9.57 13.43
N PHE A 550 6.35 -10.61 13.51
CA PHE A 550 4.96 -10.47 13.96
C PHE A 550 4.85 -9.91 15.37
N PHE A 551 5.69 -10.37 16.30
CA PHE A 551 5.66 -9.90 17.68
C PHE A 551 6.27 -8.50 17.83
N GLU A 552 7.40 -8.20 17.18
CA GLU A 552 8.04 -6.89 17.26
C GLU A 552 7.12 -5.79 16.73
N ILE A 553 6.49 -6.00 15.58
CA ILE A 553 5.67 -4.98 14.89
C ILE A 553 4.23 -4.96 15.40
N TYR A 554 3.58 -6.12 15.47
CA TYR A 554 2.13 -6.21 15.68
C TYR A 554 1.72 -6.77 17.05
N LYS A 555 2.70 -7.22 17.86
CA LYS A 555 2.44 -7.92 19.14
C LYS A 555 1.62 -9.21 18.97
N LEU A 556 1.74 -9.85 17.80
CA LEU A 556 1.06 -11.11 17.48
C LEU A 556 1.96 -12.31 17.80
N ASP A 557 1.56 -13.15 18.75
CA ASP A 557 2.18 -14.45 18.99
C ASP A 557 1.77 -15.46 17.91
N VAL A 558 2.70 -16.33 17.51
CA VAL A 558 2.42 -17.43 16.56
C VAL A 558 2.20 -18.74 17.33
N VAL A 559 1.06 -19.39 17.07
CA VAL A 559 0.73 -20.71 17.61
C VAL A 559 0.63 -21.71 16.46
N VAL A 560 1.51 -22.71 16.47
CA VAL A 560 1.51 -23.80 15.48
C VAL A 560 0.44 -24.83 15.85
N ILE A 561 -0.59 -24.94 15.01
CA ILE A 561 -1.70 -25.85 15.20
C ILE A 561 -1.35 -27.22 14.60
N PRO A 562 -1.57 -28.33 15.32
CA PRO A 562 -1.33 -29.66 14.77
C PRO A 562 -2.26 -29.94 13.58
N THR A 563 -1.80 -30.75 12.63
CA THR A 563 -2.64 -31.21 11.52
C THR A 563 -3.64 -32.25 12.00
N ASN A 564 -4.83 -32.26 11.40
CA ASN A 564 -5.86 -33.26 11.70
C ASN A 564 -5.39 -34.69 11.40
N GLN A 565 -4.64 -34.83 10.30
CA GLN A 565 -4.00 -36.08 9.88
C GLN A 565 -2.48 -35.87 9.74
N PRO A 566 -1.66 -36.89 10.02
CA PRO A 566 -0.21 -36.77 9.90
C PRO A 566 0.20 -36.59 8.43
N ILE A 567 1.18 -35.71 8.19
CA ILE A 567 1.70 -35.46 6.83
C ILE A 567 2.53 -36.66 6.36
N THR A 568 2.15 -37.22 5.21
CA THR A 568 2.84 -38.37 4.55
C THR A 568 3.62 -37.97 3.29
N ARG A 569 3.74 -36.67 3.02
CA ARG A 569 4.44 -36.13 1.85
C ARG A 569 5.94 -36.43 1.88
N ASP A 570 6.49 -36.87 0.76
CA ASP A 570 7.92 -37.07 0.55
C ASP A 570 8.58 -35.79 0.02
N ASP A 571 9.33 -35.07 0.87
CA ASP A 571 10.09 -33.88 0.49
C ASP A 571 11.52 -34.27 0.10
N GLN A 572 11.80 -34.30 -1.20
CA GLN A 572 13.09 -34.73 -1.75
C GLN A 572 14.13 -33.62 -1.74
N ASP A 573 15.41 -34.03 -1.68
CA ASP A 573 16.56 -33.12 -1.79
C ASP A 573 16.58 -32.39 -3.14
N ASP A 574 17.12 -31.16 -3.10
CA ASP A 574 17.22 -30.29 -4.28
C ASP A 574 18.16 -30.87 -5.33
N ALA A 575 17.74 -30.81 -6.59
CA ALA A 575 18.56 -31.16 -7.74
C ALA A 575 19.23 -29.90 -8.29
N VAL A 576 20.56 -29.79 -8.15
CA VAL A 576 21.31 -28.60 -8.57
C VAL A 576 22.08 -28.87 -9.86
N PHE A 577 21.97 -27.95 -10.81
CA PHE A 577 22.57 -27.98 -12.15
C PHE A 577 23.54 -26.82 -12.34
N LYS A 578 24.47 -26.96 -13.28
CA LYS A 578 25.46 -25.92 -13.57
C LYS A 578 24.82 -24.75 -14.31
N THR A 579 23.93 -25.01 -15.26
CA THR A 579 23.30 -23.99 -16.12
C THR A 579 21.77 -24.03 -16.05
N LYS A 580 21.10 -22.90 -16.36
CA LYS A 580 19.62 -22.84 -16.44
C LYS A 580 19.09 -23.77 -17.53
N ARG A 581 19.83 -23.95 -18.62
CA ARG A 581 19.44 -24.82 -19.75
C ARG A 581 19.35 -26.29 -19.34
N GLU A 582 20.35 -26.80 -18.61
CA GLU A 582 20.32 -28.17 -18.08
C GLU A 582 19.16 -28.37 -17.11
N LYS A 583 18.98 -27.42 -16.19
CA LYS A 583 17.86 -27.37 -15.25
C LYS A 583 16.52 -27.51 -15.97
N TYR A 584 16.25 -26.66 -16.96
CA TYR A 584 14.97 -26.69 -17.68
C TYR A 584 14.75 -27.98 -18.45
N ASN A 585 15.78 -28.55 -19.09
CA ASN A 585 15.66 -29.84 -19.76
C ASN A 585 15.27 -30.95 -18.76
N ALA A 586 15.94 -31.02 -17.61
CA ALA A 586 15.62 -31.99 -16.56
C ALA A 586 14.21 -31.82 -15.98
N VAL A 587 13.73 -30.58 -15.85
CA VAL A 587 12.35 -30.27 -15.44
C VAL A 587 11.35 -30.83 -16.45
N ILE A 588 11.57 -30.60 -17.74
CA ILE A 588 10.67 -31.09 -18.80
C ILE A 588 10.66 -32.62 -18.86
N GLU A 589 11.83 -33.26 -18.80
CA GLU A 589 11.94 -34.72 -18.76
C GLU A 589 11.19 -35.32 -17.56
N LYS A 590 11.31 -34.68 -16.39
CA LYS A 590 10.60 -35.14 -15.19
C LYS A 590 9.08 -35.01 -15.31
N ILE A 591 8.60 -33.93 -15.93
CA ILE A 591 7.17 -33.75 -16.21
C ILE A 591 6.67 -34.82 -17.17
N GLU A 592 7.43 -35.15 -18.23
CA GLU A 592 7.08 -36.22 -19.18
C GLU A 592 6.96 -37.59 -18.49
N GLU A 593 7.93 -37.93 -17.63
CA GLU A 593 7.95 -39.16 -16.82
C GLU A 593 6.70 -39.27 -15.94
N LEU A 594 6.46 -38.26 -15.09
CA LEU A 594 5.33 -38.25 -14.15
C LEU A 594 3.98 -38.29 -14.87
N ARG A 595 3.87 -37.59 -16.00
CA ARG A 595 2.66 -37.60 -16.80
C ARG A 595 2.39 -38.97 -17.41
N ALA A 596 3.42 -39.68 -17.87
CA ALA A 596 3.32 -41.03 -18.39
C ALA A 596 2.87 -42.04 -17.32
N GLU A 597 3.24 -41.81 -16.06
CA GLU A 597 2.76 -42.57 -14.89
C GLU A 597 1.33 -42.21 -14.47
N GLY A 598 0.73 -41.18 -15.06
CA GLY A 598 -0.61 -40.70 -14.68
C GLY A 598 -0.63 -39.75 -13.48
N ARG A 599 0.53 -39.26 -13.02
CA ARG A 599 0.62 -38.37 -11.84
C ARG A 599 0.37 -36.91 -12.22
N PRO A 600 -0.44 -36.16 -11.45
CA PRO A 600 -0.55 -34.72 -11.62
C PRO A 600 0.70 -33.99 -11.15
N VAL A 601 1.04 -32.91 -11.84
CA VAL A 601 2.22 -32.09 -11.57
C VAL A 601 1.85 -30.61 -11.46
N LEU A 602 2.23 -29.99 -10.35
CA LEU A 602 2.22 -28.54 -10.17
C LEU A 602 3.66 -28.02 -10.25
N VAL A 603 3.94 -27.19 -11.25
CA VAL A 603 5.23 -26.57 -11.49
C VAL A 603 5.20 -25.15 -10.94
N GLY A 604 5.98 -24.85 -9.90
CA GLY A 604 6.12 -23.51 -9.34
C GLY A 604 7.32 -22.79 -9.93
N THR A 605 7.09 -21.59 -10.48
CA THR A 605 8.14 -20.70 -11.00
C THR A 605 8.18 -19.38 -10.24
N THR A 606 9.29 -18.64 -10.31
CA THR A 606 9.50 -17.36 -9.63
C THR A 606 9.09 -16.14 -10.47
N SER A 607 9.09 -16.27 -11.80
CA SER A 607 8.72 -15.19 -12.72
C SER A 607 7.89 -15.67 -13.90
N VAL A 608 7.15 -14.73 -14.51
CA VAL A 608 6.32 -15.01 -15.70
C VAL A 608 7.18 -15.47 -16.86
N GLU A 609 8.36 -14.88 -17.04
CA GLU A 609 9.30 -15.27 -18.09
C GLU A 609 9.69 -16.74 -18.01
N VAL A 610 9.98 -17.24 -16.80
CA VAL A 610 10.31 -18.65 -16.57
C VAL A 610 9.09 -19.53 -16.87
N SER A 611 7.90 -19.13 -16.43
CA SER A 611 6.65 -19.87 -16.70
C SER A 611 6.37 -20.01 -18.20
N GLU A 612 6.55 -18.93 -18.97
CA GLU A 612 6.36 -18.91 -20.42
C GLU A 612 7.45 -19.70 -21.17
N THR A 613 8.66 -19.71 -20.63
CA THR A 613 9.76 -20.51 -21.18
C THR A 613 9.48 -22.00 -21.02
N ILE A 614 9.07 -22.45 -19.84
CA ILE A 614 8.68 -23.85 -19.58
C ILE A 614 7.46 -24.23 -20.41
N SER A 615 6.45 -23.36 -20.47
CA SER A 615 5.26 -23.52 -21.33
C SER A 615 5.63 -23.75 -22.80
N ARG A 616 6.51 -22.92 -23.37
CA ARG A 616 7.00 -23.10 -24.75
C ARG A 616 7.73 -24.43 -24.95
N MET A 617 8.54 -24.86 -23.98
CA MET A 617 9.23 -26.15 -24.05
C MET A 617 8.26 -27.33 -23.99
N LEU A 618 7.26 -27.30 -23.11
CA LEU A 618 6.21 -28.32 -23.03
C LEU A 618 5.35 -28.36 -24.30
N LYS A 619 5.01 -27.20 -24.89
CA LYS A 619 4.28 -27.14 -26.18
C LYS A 619 5.04 -27.84 -27.29
N ARG A 620 6.38 -27.65 -27.37
CA ARG A 620 7.23 -28.33 -28.37
C ARG A 620 7.24 -29.85 -28.20
N LYS A 621 7.08 -30.34 -26.97
CA LYS A 621 6.96 -31.78 -26.65
C LYS A 621 5.53 -32.32 -26.77
N GLY A 622 4.54 -31.46 -27.10
CA GLY A 622 3.14 -31.87 -27.21
C GLY A 622 2.49 -32.20 -25.86
N VAL A 623 3.02 -31.69 -24.75
CA VAL A 623 2.46 -31.91 -23.40
C VAL A 623 1.36 -30.86 -23.14
N PRO A 624 0.09 -31.26 -22.96
CA PRO A 624 -0.98 -30.34 -22.55
C PRO A 624 -0.72 -29.83 -21.14
N HIS A 625 -0.83 -28.52 -20.93
CA HIS A 625 -0.63 -27.86 -19.65
C HIS A 625 -1.42 -26.56 -19.56
N ASN A 626 -1.65 -26.09 -18.34
CA ASN A 626 -2.19 -24.77 -18.07
C ASN A 626 -1.13 -23.87 -17.41
N VAL A 627 -1.22 -22.56 -17.62
CA VAL A 627 -0.32 -21.56 -17.03
C VAL A 627 -1.15 -20.57 -16.23
N LEU A 628 -0.73 -20.31 -14.99
CA LEU A 628 -1.38 -19.40 -14.05
C LEU A 628 -0.43 -18.22 -13.78
N ASN A 629 -0.78 -17.05 -14.30
CA ASN A 629 0.04 -15.84 -14.25
C ASN A 629 -0.49 -14.78 -13.28
N ALA A 630 -1.36 -15.17 -12.34
CA ALA A 630 -2.02 -14.27 -11.39
C ALA A 630 -2.78 -13.11 -12.06
N LYS A 631 -3.32 -13.27 -13.28
CA LYS A 631 -4.05 -12.21 -14.00
C LYS A 631 -5.57 -12.34 -13.87
N GLN A 632 -6.09 -13.57 -13.78
CA GLN A 632 -7.54 -13.83 -13.78
C GLN A 632 -7.89 -14.79 -12.65
N HIS A 633 -8.07 -14.26 -11.44
CA HIS A 633 -8.25 -15.05 -10.22
C HIS A 633 -9.37 -16.10 -10.32
N GLN A 634 -10.51 -15.75 -10.92
CA GLN A 634 -11.63 -16.69 -11.10
C GLN A 634 -11.25 -17.87 -12.02
N ARG A 635 -10.69 -17.58 -13.21
CA ARG A 635 -10.24 -18.62 -14.15
C ARG A 635 -9.10 -19.46 -13.59
N GLU A 636 -8.22 -18.86 -12.80
CA GLU A 636 -7.14 -19.57 -12.13
C GLU A 636 -7.67 -20.53 -11.07
N ALA A 637 -8.68 -20.12 -10.29
CA ALA A 637 -9.33 -20.99 -9.34
C ALA A 637 -9.98 -22.20 -10.03
N GLU A 638 -10.64 -22.01 -11.19
CA GLU A 638 -11.18 -23.10 -12.01
C GLU A 638 -10.08 -24.08 -12.44
N VAL A 639 -8.97 -23.57 -12.98
CA VAL A 639 -7.85 -24.42 -13.43
C VAL A 639 -7.23 -25.19 -12.26
N ILE A 640 -7.07 -24.55 -11.09
CA ILE A 640 -6.52 -25.17 -9.89
C ILE A 640 -7.41 -26.29 -9.37
N GLN A 641 -8.74 -26.16 -9.42
CA GLN A 641 -9.65 -27.22 -9.00
C GLN A 641 -9.44 -28.52 -9.78
N HIS A 642 -9.07 -28.42 -11.06
CA HIS A 642 -8.77 -29.56 -11.94
C HIS A 642 -7.28 -29.95 -11.97
N ALA A 643 -6.41 -29.23 -11.25
CA ALA A 643 -4.97 -29.49 -11.25
C ALA A 643 -4.59 -30.83 -10.59
N GLY A 644 -5.49 -31.41 -9.78
CA GLY A 644 -5.30 -32.70 -9.11
C GLY A 644 -5.81 -33.91 -9.90
N GLU A 645 -6.20 -33.74 -11.18
CA GLU A 645 -6.66 -34.84 -12.03
C GLU A 645 -5.52 -35.64 -12.66
N ILE A 646 -5.80 -36.87 -13.13
CA ILE A 646 -4.80 -37.77 -13.73
C ILE A 646 -4.08 -37.07 -14.89
N SER A 647 -2.74 -37.13 -14.87
CA SER A 647 -1.86 -36.53 -15.89
C SER A 647 -2.03 -35.01 -16.09
N ALA A 648 -2.68 -34.29 -15.16
CA ALA A 648 -2.81 -32.84 -15.23
C ALA A 648 -1.45 -32.16 -14.99
N VAL A 649 -1.12 -31.17 -15.81
CA VAL A 649 0.10 -30.36 -15.67
C VAL A 649 -0.29 -28.90 -15.56
N THR A 650 0.07 -28.29 -14.43
CA THR A 650 -0.24 -26.89 -14.13
C THR A 650 1.04 -26.15 -13.79
N ILE A 651 1.30 -25.03 -14.46
CA ILE A 651 2.41 -24.13 -14.17
C ILE A 651 1.83 -22.94 -13.40
N ALA A 652 2.36 -22.67 -12.22
CA ALA A 652 1.97 -21.56 -11.36
C ALA A 652 3.14 -20.61 -11.15
N THR A 653 2.94 -19.37 -11.55
CA THR A 653 3.92 -18.30 -11.38
C THR A 653 3.77 -17.71 -9.98
N ASN A 654 4.86 -17.71 -9.21
CA ASN A 654 4.90 -17.43 -7.78
C ASN A 654 3.82 -18.23 -7.02
N MET A 655 2.82 -17.52 -6.50
CA MET A 655 1.71 -18.07 -5.73
C MET A 655 0.37 -17.94 -6.48
N ALA A 656 0.39 -17.97 -7.82
CA ALA A 656 -0.85 -18.01 -8.59
C ALA A 656 -1.73 -19.20 -8.18
N GLY A 657 -3.05 -18.99 -8.12
CA GLY A 657 -3.98 -20.00 -7.58
C GLY A 657 -4.02 -20.09 -6.04
N ARG A 658 -3.55 -19.07 -5.32
CA ARG A 658 -3.66 -19.02 -3.85
C ARG A 658 -5.11 -19.00 -3.37
N GLY A 659 -5.33 -19.52 -2.16
CA GLY A 659 -6.66 -19.62 -1.55
C GLY A 659 -7.58 -20.68 -2.16
N THR A 660 -7.14 -21.44 -3.18
CA THR A 660 -7.89 -22.56 -3.76
C THR A 660 -7.20 -23.88 -3.48
N ASP A 661 -7.98 -24.87 -3.04
CA ASP A 661 -7.51 -26.21 -2.72
C ASP A 661 -7.39 -27.09 -3.99
N ILE A 662 -6.34 -27.93 -4.06
CA ILE A 662 -6.15 -28.92 -5.12
C ILE A 662 -6.61 -30.26 -4.54
N LYS A 663 -7.82 -30.69 -4.94
CA LYS A 663 -8.35 -32.01 -4.55
C LYS A 663 -7.81 -33.07 -5.50
N LEU A 664 -7.34 -34.19 -4.95
CA LEU A 664 -6.88 -35.32 -5.76
C LEU A 664 -8.08 -36.03 -6.39
N GLY A 665 -8.04 -36.20 -7.71
CA GLY A 665 -9.05 -36.95 -8.45
C GLY A 665 -9.01 -38.46 -8.16
N ALA A 666 -10.06 -39.17 -8.57
CA ALA A 666 -10.15 -40.62 -8.38
C ALA A 666 -8.93 -41.36 -8.98
N GLY A 667 -8.29 -42.22 -8.19
CA GLY A 667 -7.12 -43.01 -8.59
C GLY A 667 -5.78 -42.26 -8.56
N VAL A 668 -5.73 -40.98 -8.20
CA VAL A 668 -4.47 -40.21 -8.10
C VAL A 668 -3.68 -40.59 -6.84
N VAL A 669 -4.38 -40.90 -5.74
CA VAL A 669 -3.77 -41.36 -4.48
C VAL A 669 -2.92 -42.61 -4.71
N ASP A 670 -3.44 -43.60 -5.44
CA ASP A 670 -2.75 -44.85 -5.76
C ASP A 670 -1.50 -44.65 -6.64
N ARG A 671 -1.42 -43.51 -7.33
CA ARG A 671 -0.29 -43.12 -8.18
C ARG A 671 0.74 -42.28 -7.42
N GLY A 672 0.65 -42.19 -6.09
CA GLY A 672 1.58 -41.41 -5.26
C GLY A 672 1.20 -39.94 -5.11
N GLY A 673 -0.03 -39.56 -5.47
CA GLY A 673 -0.57 -38.21 -5.25
C GLY A 673 0.07 -37.12 -6.12
N LEU A 674 -0.16 -35.87 -5.71
CA LEU A 674 0.33 -34.67 -6.40
C LEU A 674 1.84 -34.53 -6.28
N PHE A 675 2.50 -34.25 -7.41
CA PHE A 675 3.92 -33.92 -7.45
C PHE A 675 4.10 -32.40 -7.55
N ILE A 676 4.84 -31.81 -6.61
CA ILE A 676 5.22 -30.40 -6.62
C ILE A 676 6.65 -30.28 -7.15
N LEU A 677 6.81 -29.52 -8.24
CA LEU A 677 8.09 -29.25 -8.86
C LEU A 677 8.40 -27.76 -8.73
N GLY A 678 9.39 -27.40 -7.91
CA GLY A 678 9.91 -26.02 -7.86
C GLY A 678 11.03 -25.85 -8.88
N THR A 679 10.97 -24.81 -9.72
CA THR A 679 11.99 -24.58 -10.77
C THR A 679 13.13 -23.67 -10.31
N GLU A 680 12.94 -23.03 -9.16
CA GLU A 680 13.87 -22.14 -8.45
C GLU A 680 13.47 -22.11 -6.97
N ARG A 681 14.36 -21.59 -6.12
CA ARG A 681 14.06 -21.25 -4.73
C ARG A 681 13.63 -19.80 -4.68
N HIS A 682 12.55 -19.50 -3.95
CA HIS A 682 12.16 -18.12 -3.70
C HIS A 682 13.14 -17.46 -2.74
N GLU A 683 13.12 -16.12 -2.70
CA GLU A 683 13.91 -15.35 -1.73
C GLU A 683 13.59 -15.72 -0.28
N SER A 684 12.34 -16.11 -0.03
CA SER A 684 11.87 -16.57 1.27
C SER A 684 11.57 -18.07 1.30
N ARG A 685 12.02 -18.73 2.36
CA ARG A 685 11.75 -20.14 2.65
C ARG A 685 10.25 -20.38 2.90
N ARG A 686 9.54 -19.35 3.34
CA ARG A 686 8.10 -19.37 3.56
C ARG A 686 7.32 -19.71 2.29
N ILE A 687 7.63 -19.02 1.20
CA ILE A 687 6.97 -19.21 -0.10
C ILE A 687 7.24 -20.63 -0.63
N ASP A 688 8.46 -21.14 -0.47
CA ASP A 688 8.78 -22.52 -0.82
C ASP A 688 7.97 -23.54 0.00
N ARG A 689 7.81 -23.30 1.31
CA ARG A 689 6.98 -24.14 2.19
C ARG A 689 5.51 -24.11 1.76
N GLN A 690 4.99 -22.95 1.35
CA GLN A 690 3.63 -22.84 0.83
C GLN A 690 3.45 -23.62 -0.48
N LEU A 691 4.42 -23.53 -1.39
CA LEU A 691 4.40 -24.31 -2.63
C LEU A 691 4.40 -25.82 -2.33
N ARG A 692 5.27 -26.28 -1.43
CA ARG A 692 5.28 -27.68 -0.95
C ARG A 692 3.94 -28.08 -0.34
N GLY A 693 3.34 -27.21 0.47
CA GLY A 693 2.03 -27.39 1.13
C GLY A 693 0.84 -27.54 0.17
N ARG A 694 1.05 -27.41 -1.13
CA ARG A 694 0.04 -27.75 -2.14
C ARG A 694 -0.19 -29.26 -2.25
N ALA A 695 0.79 -30.10 -1.88
CA ALA A 695 0.65 -31.54 -1.81
C ALA A 695 0.64 -32.07 -0.37
N GLY A 696 0.10 -33.28 -0.19
CA GLY A 696 0.08 -33.99 1.08
C GLY A 696 -0.92 -33.47 2.11
N ARG A 697 -2.07 -32.99 1.65
CA ARG A 697 -3.11 -32.39 2.49
C ARG A 697 -3.95 -33.47 3.16
N GLN A 698 -4.33 -33.27 4.42
CA GLN A 698 -5.14 -34.24 5.20
C GLN A 698 -4.60 -35.69 5.16
N GLY A 699 -3.27 -35.85 5.09
CA GLY A 699 -2.62 -37.17 5.05
C GLY A 699 -2.57 -37.82 3.67
N ASP A 700 -2.89 -37.09 2.59
CA ASP A 700 -2.72 -37.57 1.23
C ASP A 700 -1.23 -37.87 0.93
N PRO A 701 -0.93 -38.85 0.06
CA PRO A 701 0.41 -39.00 -0.48
C PRO A 701 0.76 -37.81 -1.38
N GLY A 702 2.05 -37.52 -1.48
CA GLY A 702 2.55 -36.48 -2.37
C GLY A 702 4.06 -36.45 -2.37
N THR A 703 4.63 -35.76 -3.35
CA THR A 703 6.09 -35.62 -3.47
C THR A 703 6.43 -34.16 -3.78
N THR A 704 7.51 -33.64 -3.22
CA THR A 704 8.03 -32.32 -3.60
C THR A 704 9.50 -32.40 -3.96
N LYS A 705 9.90 -31.65 -5.00
CA LYS A 705 11.30 -31.54 -5.40
C LYS A 705 11.59 -30.19 -6.04
N PHE A 706 12.73 -29.60 -5.72
CA PHE A 706 13.21 -28.37 -6.36
C PHE A 706 14.36 -28.67 -7.31
N PHE A 707 14.37 -27.98 -8.45
CA PHE A 707 15.40 -28.02 -9.48
C PHE A 707 16.05 -26.64 -9.53
N LEU A 708 17.36 -26.54 -9.29
CA LEU A 708 18.07 -25.25 -9.14
C LEU A 708 19.26 -25.18 -10.09
N SER A 709 19.70 -23.97 -10.40
CA SER A 709 20.94 -23.72 -11.14
C SER A 709 21.86 -22.78 -10.39
N LEU A 710 23.18 -22.94 -10.56
CA LEU A 710 24.16 -21.96 -10.09
C LEU A 710 24.00 -20.57 -10.73
N GLU A 711 23.29 -20.50 -11.87
CA GLU A 711 22.96 -19.28 -12.59
C GLU A 711 21.66 -18.61 -12.07
N ASP A 712 20.93 -19.24 -11.16
CA ASP A 712 19.71 -18.66 -10.57
C ASP A 712 20.03 -17.43 -9.71
N ASP A 713 19.12 -16.48 -9.63
CA ASP A 713 19.40 -15.15 -9.05
C ASP A 713 19.77 -15.24 -7.56
N LEU A 714 19.08 -16.12 -6.81
CA LEU A 714 19.43 -16.42 -5.42
C LEU A 714 20.86 -16.97 -5.28
N MET A 715 21.34 -17.77 -6.24
CA MET A 715 22.68 -18.34 -6.20
C MET A 715 23.77 -17.33 -6.59
N ARG A 716 23.45 -16.40 -7.50
CA ARG A 716 24.35 -15.30 -7.92
C ARG A 716 24.66 -14.37 -6.76
N LEU A 717 23.69 -14.11 -5.87
CA LEU A 717 23.89 -13.27 -4.67
C LEU A 717 24.89 -13.86 -3.66
N PHE A 718 25.21 -15.16 -3.73
CA PHE A 718 25.98 -15.87 -2.70
C PHE A 718 27.29 -16.52 -3.18
N GLY A 719 28.03 -15.81 -4.05
CA GLY A 719 29.40 -16.22 -4.41
C GLY A 719 29.43 -17.53 -5.18
N SER A 720 28.57 -17.65 -6.20
CA SER A 720 28.49 -18.74 -7.17
C SER A 720 29.88 -19.18 -7.67
N ASP A 721 30.81 -18.25 -7.82
CA ASP A 721 32.19 -18.49 -8.28
C ASP A 721 32.97 -19.40 -7.33
N ARG A 722 32.76 -19.29 -6.01
CA ARG A 722 33.48 -20.11 -5.03
C ARG A 722 32.97 -21.55 -5.04
N ILE A 723 31.65 -21.72 -5.20
CA ILE A 723 31.00 -23.03 -5.32
C ILE A 723 31.36 -23.67 -6.66
N SER A 724 31.28 -22.91 -7.76
CA SER A 724 31.65 -23.33 -9.10
C SER A 724 33.13 -23.76 -9.19
N ASN A 725 34.05 -23.01 -8.55
CA ASN A 725 35.47 -23.38 -8.49
C ASN A 725 35.72 -24.68 -7.68
N VAL A 726 34.96 -24.91 -6.60
CA VAL A 726 35.03 -26.18 -5.85
C VAL A 726 34.46 -27.33 -6.68
N MET A 727 33.40 -27.10 -7.44
CA MET A 727 32.80 -28.09 -8.34
C MET A 727 33.73 -28.45 -9.50
N GLY A 728 34.41 -27.47 -10.09
CA GLY A 728 35.45 -27.69 -11.09
C GLY A 728 36.60 -28.55 -10.57
N ARG A 729 36.95 -28.43 -9.28
CA ARG A 729 37.96 -29.29 -8.62
C ARG A 729 37.46 -30.69 -8.27
N LEU A 730 36.15 -30.86 -8.09
CA LEU A 730 35.51 -32.16 -7.81
C LEU A 730 35.26 -32.99 -9.07
N GLY A 731 35.50 -32.43 -10.26
CA GLY A 731 35.39 -33.15 -11.54
C GLY A 731 33.96 -33.43 -12.01
N ILE A 732 32.98 -32.69 -11.48
CA ILE A 732 31.56 -32.82 -11.86
C ILE A 732 31.41 -32.36 -13.33
N GLN A 733 30.90 -33.25 -14.18
CA GLN A 733 30.77 -33.00 -15.62
C GLN A 733 29.48 -32.24 -15.96
N GLU A 734 29.46 -31.61 -17.13
CA GLU A 734 28.23 -31.00 -17.67
C GLU A 734 27.15 -32.07 -17.85
N GLY A 735 25.96 -31.81 -17.32
CA GLY A 735 24.84 -32.76 -17.27
C GLY A 735 24.70 -33.63 -16.01
N GLU A 736 25.65 -33.61 -15.06
CA GLU A 736 25.50 -34.36 -13.80
C GLU A 736 24.65 -33.60 -12.77
N VAL A 737 23.63 -34.28 -12.22
CA VAL A 737 22.77 -33.73 -11.16
C VAL A 737 23.50 -33.79 -9.83
N ILE A 738 23.63 -32.65 -9.15
CA ILE A 738 24.24 -32.59 -7.83
C ILE A 738 23.14 -32.64 -6.77
N GLN A 739 23.07 -33.76 -6.05
CA GLN A 739 22.20 -33.95 -4.89
C GLN A 739 23.09 -34.14 -3.66
N HIS A 740 23.25 -33.07 -2.87
CA HIS A 740 24.03 -33.16 -1.64
C HIS A 740 23.47 -32.24 -0.54
N PRO A 741 23.26 -32.74 0.70
CA PRO A 741 22.67 -31.96 1.80
C PRO A 741 23.44 -30.67 2.16
N MET A 742 24.75 -30.61 1.88
CA MET A 742 25.55 -29.39 2.09
C MET A 742 25.10 -28.24 1.18
N ILE A 743 24.69 -28.54 -0.05
CA ILE A 743 24.26 -27.53 -1.02
C ILE A 743 22.90 -27.00 -0.60
N THR A 744 21.94 -27.89 -0.31
CA THR A 744 20.62 -27.52 0.24
C THR A 744 20.75 -26.60 1.46
N LYS A 745 21.63 -26.94 2.43
CA LYS A 745 21.90 -26.08 3.60
C LYS A 745 22.53 -24.73 3.25
N SER A 746 23.32 -24.67 2.17
CA SER A 746 23.92 -23.41 1.72
C SER A 746 22.87 -22.50 1.09
N VAL A 747 21.93 -23.06 0.34
CA VAL A 747 20.77 -22.35 -0.20
C VAL A 747 19.85 -21.85 0.91
N GLU A 748 19.56 -22.68 1.92
CA GLU A 748 18.77 -22.24 3.09
C GLU A 748 19.43 -21.06 3.84
N ARG A 749 20.76 -21.05 3.94
CA ARG A 749 21.50 -19.92 4.52
C ARG A 749 21.42 -18.66 3.66
N ALA A 750 21.41 -18.82 2.34
CA ALA A 750 21.23 -17.72 1.40
C ALA A 750 19.85 -17.08 1.58
N GLN A 751 18.78 -17.88 1.56
CA GLN A 751 17.41 -17.43 1.80
C GLN A 751 17.30 -16.68 3.12
N LYS A 752 17.80 -17.26 4.22
CA LYS A 752 17.75 -16.62 5.54
C LYS A 752 18.40 -15.23 5.56
N LYS A 753 19.52 -15.06 4.87
CA LYS A 753 20.21 -13.75 4.81
C LYS A 753 19.47 -12.74 3.94
N VAL A 754 18.77 -13.18 2.88
CA VAL A 754 17.88 -12.32 2.09
C VAL A 754 16.66 -11.91 2.93
N GLU A 755 16.06 -12.84 3.66
CA GLU A 755 14.96 -12.57 4.61
C GLU A 755 15.38 -11.54 5.68
N GLU A 756 16.54 -11.73 6.33
CA GLU A 756 17.08 -10.80 7.33
C GLU A 756 17.29 -9.39 6.74
N ASN A 757 17.74 -9.28 5.48
CA ASN A 757 17.90 -8.00 4.79
C ASN A 757 16.54 -7.33 4.47
N ASN A 758 15.59 -8.11 3.96
CA ASN A 758 14.24 -7.63 3.67
C ASN A 758 13.52 -7.16 4.94
N PHE A 759 13.69 -7.88 6.05
CA PHE A 759 13.19 -7.46 7.36
C PHE A 759 13.80 -6.12 7.80
N ALA A 760 15.12 -5.93 7.65
CA ALA A 760 15.77 -4.66 8.00
C ALA A 760 15.24 -3.48 7.18
N ILE A 761 14.96 -3.67 5.89
CA ILE A 761 14.36 -2.65 5.02
C ILE A 761 12.95 -2.29 5.52
N ARG A 762 12.10 -3.29 5.80
CA ARG A 762 10.74 -3.08 6.31
C ARG A 762 10.73 -2.40 7.67
N LYS A 763 11.59 -2.83 8.59
CA LYS A 763 11.73 -2.24 9.92
C LYS A 763 12.10 -0.77 9.83
N ARG A 764 13.07 -0.43 8.98
CA ARG A 764 13.46 0.97 8.77
C ARG A 764 12.33 1.81 8.17
N LEU A 765 11.59 1.28 7.20
CA LEU A 765 10.42 1.96 6.62
C LEU A 765 9.35 2.25 7.68
N LEU A 766 9.09 1.29 8.56
CA LEU A 766 8.17 1.45 9.69
C LEU A 766 8.65 2.53 10.67
N GLU A 767 9.93 2.57 11.00
CA GLU A 767 10.48 3.58 11.94
C GLU A 767 10.32 5.03 11.44
N TYR A 768 10.42 5.25 10.12
CA TYR A 768 10.11 6.54 9.51
C TYR A 768 8.60 6.83 9.58
N ASP A 769 7.74 5.88 9.22
CA ASP A 769 6.28 6.08 9.25
C ASP A 769 5.73 6.19 10.68
N ASP A 770 6.35 5.57 11.69
CA ASP A 770 5.94 5.73 13.10
C ASP A 770 6.01 7.19 13.55
N THR A 771 7.01 7.93 13.07
CA THR A 771 7.14 9.37 13.32
C THR A 771 5.98 10.13 12.69
N MET A 772 5.64 9.79 11.43
CA MET A 772 4.47 10.36 10.74
C MET A 772 3.15 9.96 11.37
N ASN A 773 3.05 8.73 11.91
CA ASN A 773 1.83 8.20 12.47
C ASN A 773 1.45 8.91 13.77
N GLN A 774 2.43 9.24 14.62
CA GLN A 774 2.21 10.06 15.82
C GLN A 774 1.63 11.44 15.46
N GLN A 775 2.19 12.09 14.44
CA GLN A 775 1.69 13.38 13.94
C GLN A 775 0.28 13.25 13.36
N ARG A 776 0.06 12.19 12.56
CA ARG A 776 -1.22 11.87 11.94
C ARG A 776 -2.32 11.65 12.97
N GLU A 777 -2.04 10.93 14.05
CA GLU A 777 -3.00 10.65 15.12
C GLU A 777 -3.53 11.94 15.76
N VAL A 778 -2.65 12.91 16.01
CA VAL A 778 -3.02 14.23 16.53
C VAL A 778 -3.91 14.97 15.52
N ILE A 779 -3.48 15.06 14.25
CA ILE A 779 -4.19 15.80 13.21
C ILE A 779 -5.55 15.18 12.89
N TYR A 780 -5.61 13.85 12.74
CA TYR A 780 -6.83 13.13 12.40
C TYR A 780 -7.81 13.13 13.57
N SER A 781 -7.35 13.08 14.80
CA SER A 781 -8.21 13.22 15.98
C SER A 781 -8.87 14.60 16.02
N ARG A 782 -8.11 15.69 15.81
CA ARG A 782 -8.66 17.06 15.74
C ARG A 782 -9.66 17.21 14.59
N ARG A 783 -9.29 16.72 13.40
CA ARG A 783 -10.16 16.72 12.22
C ARG A 783 -11.47 15.96 12.46
N LYS A 784 -11.40 14.77 13.07
CA LYS A 784 -12.57 13.92 13.35
C LYS A 784 -13.55 14.60 14.31
N ARG A 785 -13.06 15.27 15.37
CA ARG A 785 -13.90 16.07 16.27
C ARG A 785 -14.64 17.18 15.52
N ALA A 786 -13.91 17.92 14.67
CA ALA A 786 -14.50 18.96 13.83
C ALA A 786 -15.55 18.40 12.83
N LEU A 787 -15.36 17.19 12.29
CA LEU A 787 -16.33 16.52 11.42
C LEU A 787 -17.57 16.03 12.15
N GLN A 788 -17.43 15.51 13.38
CA GLN A 788 -18.53 14.88 14.14
C GLN A 788 -19.52 15.90 14.74
N GLY A 789 -19.21 17.20 14.63
CA GLY A 789 -20.16 18.27 14.93
C GLY A 789 -20.03 18.85 16.33
N ASP A 790 -18.94 18.54 17.05
CA ASP A 790 -18.65 19.10 18.36
C ASP A 790 -18.60 20.64 18.28
N ARG A 791 -19.02 21.33 19.36
CA ARG A 791 -18.89 22.80 19.46
C ARG A 791 -17.40 23.12 19.63
N LEU A 792 -16.78 23.67 18.58
CA LEU A 792 -15.35 23.98 18.56
C LEU A 792 -15.01 25.32 19.22
N LYS A 793 -16.01 26.05 19.72
CA LYS A 793 -15.84 27.33 20.42
C LYS A 793 -14.79 27.24 21.53
N GLY A 794 -14.84 26.21 22.39
CA GLY A 794 -13.85 25.99 23.46
C GLY A 794 -12.44 25.86 22.90
N GLU A 795 -12.26 24.97 21.93
CA GLU A 795 -10.97 24.75 21.25
C GLU A 795 -10.44 26.04 20.57
N VAL A 796 -11.31 26.84 19.96
CA VAL A 796 -10.92 28.14 19.38
C VAL A 796 -10.50 29.13 20.46
N PHE A 797 -11.11 29.09 21.65
CA PHE A 797 -10.70 29.94 22.78
C PHE A 797 -9.41 29.48 23.43
N ASP A 798 -9.15 28.18 23.51
CA ASP A 798 -7.87 27.64 23.99
C ASP A 798 -6.74 28.06 23.02
N MET A 799 -6.98 27.89 21.71
CA MET A 799 -6.09 28.36 20.66
C MET A 799 -5.86 29.88 20.71
N LEU A 800 -6.90 30.65 21.05
CA LEU A 800 -6.80 32.09 21.22
C LEU A 800 -5.96 32.45 22.46
N ASP A 801 -6.15 31.75 23.57
CA ASP A 801 -5.42 32.02 24.82
C ASP A 801 -3.90 31.82 24.62
N GLU A 802 -3.52 30.70 24.01
CA GLU A 802 -2.14 30.41 23.63
C GLU A 802 -1.58 31.41 22.60
N PHE A 803 -2.38 31.82 21.61
CA PHE A 803 -1.97 32.86 20.66
C PHE A 803 -1.70 34.20 21.35
N LEU A 804 -2.51 34.57 22.35
CA LEU A 804 -2.33 35.79 23.12
C LEU A 804 -1.11 35.69 24.03
N ASP A 805 -0.81 34.53 24.62
CA ASP A 805 0.43 34.29 25.38
C ASP A 805 1.66 34.58 24.53
N GLU A 806 1.74 33.97 23.34
CA GLU A 806 2.86 34.17 22.42
C GLU A 806 2.98 35.64 21.97
N LEU A 807 1.85 36.30 21.75
CA LEU A 807 1.82 37.69 21.33
C LEU A 807 2.31 38.62 22.45
N VAL A 808 1.92 38.36 23.69
CA VAL A 808 2.37 39.13 24.85
C VAL A 808 3.86 38.88 25.12
N GLU A 809 4.30 37.62 25.17
CA GLU A 809 5.71 37.25 25.39
C GLU A 809 6.64 37.90 24.36
N LYS A 810 6.25 37.88 23.08
CA LYS A 810 7.05 38.46 21.99
C LYS A 810 7.28 39.96 22.10
N TYR A 811 6.28 40.74 22.55
CA TYR A 811 6.32 42.20 22.48
C TYR A 811 6.44 42.90 23.83
N PHE A 812 6.24 42.19 24.93
CA PHE A 812 6.33 42.76 26.27
C PHE A 812 7.79 43.06 26.66
N ASP A 813 8.71 42.13 26.42
CA ASP A 813 10.13 42.29 26.79
C ASP A 813 10.81 43.46 26.06
N GLU A 814 10.37 43.75 24.83
CA GLU A 814 10.88 44.87 24.03
C GLU A 814 10.05 46.16 24.18
N VAL A 815 9.01 46.16 25.02
CA VAL A 815 8.08 47.29 25.28
C VAL A 815 7.45 47.86 23.99
N GLN A 816 7.03 46.98 23.09
CA GLN A 816 6.49 47.35 21.77
C GLN A 816 4.95 47.33 21.75
N ALA A 817 4.34 48.20 22.56
CA ALA A 817 2.89 48.25 22.74
C ALA A 817 2.10 48.60 21.46
N ASP A 818 2.69 49.35 20.53
CA ASP A 818 2.05 49.71 19.25
C ASP A 818 2.10 48.54 18.26
N ALA A 819 3.24 47.85 18.13
CA ALA A 819 3.38 46.68 17.28
C ALA A 819 2.46 45.53 17.73
N MET A 820 2.34 45.31 19.05
CA MET A 820 1.42 44.33 19.62
C MET A 820 -0.05 44.64 19.26
N ARG A 821 -0.45 45.92 19.30
CA ARG A 821 -1.79 46.36 18.89
C ARG A 821 -2.03 46.17 17.41
N GLU A 822 -1.06 46.51 16.57
CA GLU A 822 -1.15 46.30 15.13
C GLU A 822 -1.28 44.81 14.79
N GLU A 823 -0.54 43.92 15.46
CA GLU A 823 -0.63 42.48 15.24
C GLU A 823 -1.96 41.90 15.76
N LEU A 824 -2.47 42.38 16.90
CA LEU A 824 -3.80 42.01 17.41
C LEU A 824 -4.92 42.45 16.46
N LEU A 825 -4.87 43.69 15.98
CA LEU A 825 -5.84 44.22 15.03
C LEU A 825 -5.75 43.49 13.70
N HIS A 826 -4.52 43.26 13.21
CA HIS A 826 -4.28 42.55 11.97
C HIS A 826 -4.85 41.14 12.04
N ASN A 827 -4.67 40.39 13.13
CA ASN A 827 -5.07 38.98 13.22
C ASN A 827 -6.51 38.76 13.72
N LEU A 828 -7.01 39.56 14.65
CA LEU A 828 -8.32 39.35 15.28
C LEU A 828 -9.37 40.41 14.94
N LEU A 829 -8.98 41.53 14.28
CA LEU A 829 -9.83 42.73 14.13
C LEU A 829 -10.30 43.30 15.48
N VAL A 830 -9.56 43.01 16.55
CA VAL A 830 -9.85 43.48 17.91
C VAL A 830 -8.98 44.68 18.20
N GLU A 831 -9.61 45.78 18.62
CA GLU A 831 -8.91 46.99 19.03
C GLU A 831 -8.91 47.08 20.57
N ILE A 832 -7.73 47.34 21.13
CA ILE A 832 -7.55 47.59 22.56
C ILE A 832 -6.96 48.98 22.78
N LYS A 833 -7.50 49.69 23.76
CA LYS A 833 -6.90 50.93 24.26
C LYS A 833 -5.98 50.57 25.42
N LEU A 834 -4.69 50.67 25.17
CA LEU A 834 -3.64 50.60 26.19
C LEU A 834 -2.90 51.95 26.15
N ASP A 835 -2.59 52.53 27.30
CA ASP A 835 -1.65 53.66 27.36
C ASP A 835 -0.25 53.13 27.72
N ALA A 836 0.82 53.81 27.33
CA ALA A 836 2.20 53.37 27.59
C ALA A 836 2.47 53.14 29.11
N SER A 837 1.81 53.92 29.97
CA SER A 837 1.83 53.76 31.43
C SER A 837 1.02 52.57 31.94
N GLU A 838 -0.06 52.18 31.26
CA GLU A 838 -0.87 50.99 31.60
C GLU A 838 -0.14 49.70 31.22
N PHE A 839 0.66 49.74 30.14
CA PHE A 839 1.45 48.60 29.65
C PHE A 839 2.49 48.13 30.68
N GLU A 840 3.19 49.05 31.35
CA GLU A 840 4.17 48.70 32.40
C GLU A 840 3.50 48.31 33.74
N THR A 841 2.30 48.82 34.03
CA THR A 841 1.63 48.60 35.33
C THR A 841 0.78 47.33 35.40
N LEU A 842 0.21 46.89 34.27
CA LEU A 842 -0.61 45.67 34.21
C LEU A 842 0.21 44.38 34.20
N GLY A 843 1.48 44.44 33.74
CA GLY A 843 2.31 43.26 33.54
C GLY A 843 1.79 42.31 32.45
N ASN A 844 2.51 41.22 32.19
CA ASN A 844 2.15 40.22 31.17
C ASN A 844 0.71 39.70 31.34
N ASP A 845 0.39 39.20 32.53
CA ASP A 845 -0.90 38.57 32.82
C ASP A 845 -2.07 39.56 32.69
N GLY A 846 -1.90 40.80 33.15
CA GLY A 846 -2.93 41.84 33.08
C GLY A 846 -3.20 42.34 31.66
N ILE A 847 -2.15 42.38 30.81
CA ILE A 847 -2.32 42.70 29.38
C ILE A 847 -3.06 41.57 28.67
N LYS A 848 -2.65 40.32 28.91
CA LYS A 848 -3.30 39.13 28.34
C LYS A 848 -4.79 39.10 28.70
N GLU A 849 -5.13 39.27 29.97
CA GLU A 849 -6.52 39.22 30.44
C GLU A 849 -7.40 40.28 29.75
N ARG A 850 -6.85 41.49 29.55
CA ARG A 850 -7.54 42.58 28.85
C ARG A 850 -7.73 42.30 27.36
N MET A 851 -6.72 41.71 26.70
CA MET A 851 -6.82 41.26 25.30
C MET A 851 -7.86 40.16 25.14
N LEU A 852 -7.83 39.16 26.04
CA LEU A 852 -8.76 38.03 26.05
C LEU A 852 -10.20 38.51 26.27
N GLN A 853 -10.43 39.45 27.19
CA GLN A 853 -11.75 40.05 27.41
C GLN A 853 -12.26 40.76 26.15
N ALA A 854 -11.43 41.60 25.53
CA ALA A 854 -11.80 42.32 24.31
C ALA A 854 -12.12 41.35 23.15
N ALA A 855 -11.32 40.29 23.00
CA ALA A 855 -11.53 39.26 21.99
C ALA A 855 -12.82 38.45 22.25
N ARG A 856 -13.11 38.07 23.50
CA ARG A 856 -14.36 37.39 23.89
C ARG A 856 -15.59 38.27 23.59
N GLU A 857 -15.53 39.56 23.90
CA GLU A 857 -16.62 40.49 23.60
C GLU A 857 -16.87 40.64 22.10
N PHE A 858 -15.80 40.73 21.30
CA PHE A 858 -15.91 40.77 19.84
C PHE A 858 -16.51 39.48 19.28
N TYR A 859 -16.01 38.33 19.72
CA TYR A 859 -16.49 37.02 19.28
C TYR A 859 -17.96 36.80 19.63
N LYS A 860 -18.37 37.23 20.82
CA LYS A 860 -19.77 37.18 21.26
C LYS A 860 -20.68 38.04 20.37
N LYS A 861 -20.29 39.27 20.07
CA LYS A 861 -21.05 40.15 19.14
C LYS A 861 -21.16 39.53 17.75
N LYS A 862 -20.11 38.86 17.29
CA LYS A 862 -20.10 38.14 16.01
C LYS A 862 -21.04 36.93 16.03
N GLU A 863 -21.03 36.13 17.11
CA GLU A 863 -21.96 35.01 17.30
C GLU A 863 -23.42 35.48 17.35
N GLU A 864 -23.71 36.60 18.03
CA GLU A 864 -25.04 37.23 18.07
C GLU A 864 -25.49 37.71 16.67
N MET A 865 -24.56 38.20 15.84
CA MET A 865 -24.85 38.66 14.47
C MET A 865 -25.12 37.50 13.50
N LEU A 866 -24.34 36.42 13.58
CA LEU A 866 -24.41 35.28 12.64
C LEU A 866 -25.42 34.22 13.08
N GLY A 867 -25.73 34.15 14.38
CA GLY A 867 -26.47 33.07 15.02
C GLY A 867 -25.58 31.86 15.33
N PRO A 868 -25.94 31.06 16.36
CA PRO A 868 -25.07 29.99 16.89
C PRO A 868 -24.82 28.87 15.87
N GLU A 869 -25.80 28.54 15.02
CA GLU A 869 -25.66 27.47 14.03
C GLU A 869 -24.68 27.83 12.90
N LEU A 870 -24.76 29.07 12.39
CA LEU A 870 -23.88 29.54 11.33
C LEU A 870 -22.46 29.74 11.87
N MET A 871 -22.32 30.22 13.11
CA MET A 871 -21.02 30.35 13.77
C MET A 871 -20.34 28.99 13.94
N ALA A 872 -21.06 27.97 14.44
CA ALA A 872 -20.52 26.62 14.57
C ALA A 872 -20.12 26.01 13.21
N ARG A 873 -20.88 26.29 12.13
CA ARG A 873 -20.48 25.87 10.77
C ARG A 873 -19.22 26.58 10.29
N LEU A 874 -19.05 27.86 10.63
CA LEU A 874 -17.87 28.65 10.29
C LEU A 874 -16.64 28.14 11.02
N GLU A 875 -16.74 27.88 12.32
CA GLU A 875 -15.68 27.27 13.15
C GLU A 875 -15.23 25.94 12.54
N ARG A 876 -16.17 25.04 12.24
CA ARG A 876 -15.86 23.75 11.59
C ARG A 876 -15.19 23.92 10.24
N TYR A 877 -15.70 24.81 9.40
CA TYR A 877 -15.12 25.06 8.09
C TYR A 877 -13.68 25.60 8.21
N ALA A 878 -13.45 26.53 9.14
CA ALA A 878 -12.12 27.08 9.40
C ALA A 878 -11.15 25.97 9.79
N VAL A 879 -11.49 25.19 10.82
CA VAL A 879 -10.64 24.08 11.30
C VAL A 879 -10.36 23.07 10.20
N LEU A 880 -11.39 22.57 9.50
CA LEU A 880 -11.21 21.53 8.47
C LEU A 880 -10.40 22.01 7.27
N SER A 881 -10.71 23.20 6.72
CA SER A 881 -10.06 23.69 5.52
C SER A 881 -8.59 24.07 5.76
N ILE A 882 -8.29 24.65 6.92
CA ILE A 882 -6.94 25.06 7.30
C ILE A 882 -6.10 23.82 7.64
N ILE A 883 -6.64 22.87 8.42
CA ILE A 883 -5.98 21.59 8.67
C ILE A 883 -5.65 20.87 7.37
N ASP A 884 -6.60 20.75 6.44
CA ASP A 884 -6.35 20.06 5.17
C ASP A 884 -5.26 20.72 4.34
N HIS A 885 -5.27 22.05 4.26
CA HIS A 885 -4.29 22.79 3.48
C HIS A 885 -2.88 22.63 4.06
N LYS A 886 -2.72 22.91 5.36
CA LYS A 886 -1.44 22.88 6.06
C LYS A 886 -0.88 21.48 6.23
N TRP A 887 -1.75 20.50 6.52
CA TRP A 887 -1.33 19.10 6.58
C TRP A 887 -0.81 18.61 5.23
N LYS A 888 -1.46 19.00 4.13
CA LYS A 888 -0.98 18.65 2.78
C LYS A 888 0.40 19.25 2.48
N GLU A 889 0.65 20.50 2.86
CA GLU A 889 1.97 21.13 2.74
C GLU A 889 3.01 20.40 3.58
N HIS A 890 2.70 20.14 4.85
CA HIS A 890 3.56 19.38 5.76
C HIS A 890 3.91 17.98 5.22
N LEU A 891 2.95 17.24 4.65
CA LEU A 891 3.22 15.94 4.03
C LEU A 891 4.26 16.02 2.91
N ARG A 892 4.26 17.11 2.12
CA ARG A 892 5.26 17.32 1.07
C ARG A 892 6.63 17.62 1.66
N GLU A 893 6.70 18.51 2.64
CA GLU A 893 7.97 18.80 3.34
C GLU A 893 8.56 17.55 4.00
N MET A 894 7.70 16.68 4.52
CA MET A 894 8.09 15.40 5.11
C MET A 894 8.61 14.39 4.08
N ASP A 895 8.03 14.35 2.87
CA ASP A 895 8.52 13.54 1.76
C ASP A 895 9.90 14.06 1.31
N ASP A 896 10.06 15.37 1.11
CA ASP A 896 11.33 16.02 0.73
C ASP A 896 12.42 15.76 1.79
N LEU A 897 12.08 15.87 3.08
CA LEU A 897 12.97 15.59 4.21
C LEU A 897 13.43 14.12 4.20
N LYS A 898 12.50 13.18 3.96
CA LYS A 898 12.79 11.75 3.94
C LYS A 898 13.77 11.39 2.81
N GLU A 899 13.63 11.99 1.65
CA GLU A 899 14.56 11.78 0.52
C GLU A 899 15.93 12.44 0.78
N GLY A 900 15.95 13.67 1.32
CA GLY A 900 17.17 14.42 1.59
C GLY A 900 18.04 13.88 2.74
N ILE A 901 17.45 13.18 3.73
CA ILE A 901 18.17 12.75 4.94
C ILE A 901 19.24 11.68 4.66
N GLY A 902 19.12 10.93 3.56
CA GLY A 902 20.09 9.92 3.15
C GLY A 902 21.50 10.49 2.95
N LEU A 903 21.58 11.74 2.48
CA LEU A 903 22.83 12.47 2.25
C LEU A 903 23.54 12.90 3.55
N ARG A 904 22.86 12.83 4.70
CA ARG A 904 23.47 13.16 6.01
C ARG A 904 24.25 11.99 6.63
N ALA A 905 24.07 10.77 6.12
CA ALA A 905 24.83 9.60 6.53
C ALA A 905 26.36 9.76 6.29
N TYR A 906 26.75 10.64 5.35
CA TYR A 906 28.14 10.99 5.09
C TYR A 906 28.83 11.69 6.28
N GLY A 907 28.06 12.27 7.21
CA GLY A 907 28.55 12.96 8.41
C GLY A 907 28.71 12.11 9.67
N GLN A 908 28.64 10.77 9.57
CA GLN A 908 28.68 9.82 10.71
C GLN A 908 27.57 9.98 11.76
N LYS A 909 26.46 10.65 11.39
CA LYS A 909 25.26 10.75 12.22
C LYS A 909 24.20 9.74 11.78
N ASP A 910 23.36 9.28 12.71
CA ASP A 910 22.23 8.40 12.41
C ASP A 910 21.12 9.18 11.66
N PRO A 911 20.80 8.83 10.40
CA PRO A 911 19.77 9.53 9.63
C PRO A 911 18.38 9.48 10.26
N LEU A 912 18.03 8.42 11.01
CA LEU A 912 16.71 8.31 11.62
C LEU A 912 16.54 9.30 12.78
N ILE A 913 17.59 9.51 13.58
CA ILE A 913 17.56 10.46 14.70
C ILE A 913 17.44 11.89 14.17
N GLU A 914 18.22 12.22 13.13
CA GLU A 914 18.15 13.54 12.48
C GLU A 914 16.78 13.77 11.83
N TYR A 915 16.22 12.75 11.15
CA TYR A 915 14.86 12.81 10.61
C TYR A 915 13.83 13.10 11.71
N LYS A 916 13.85 12.36 12.83
CA LYS A 916 12.93 12.58 13.95
C LYS A 916 13.04 14.00 14.52
N GLY A 917 14.27 14.50 14.67
CA GLY A 917 14.52 15.85 15.18
C GLY A 917 13.99 16.95 14.27
N GLU A 918 14.16 16.83 12.96
CA GLU A 918 13.65 17.80 11.99
C GLU A 918 12.14 17.68 11.78
N ALA A 919 11.63 16.45 11.67
CA ALA A 919 10.20 16.16 11.57
C ALA A 919 9.42 16.74 12.75
N PHE A 920 9.95 16.65 13.97
CA PHE A 920 9.33 17.23 15.15
C PHE A 920 9.27 18.76 15.08
N LYS A 921 10.35 19.41 14.62
CA LYS A 921 10.36 20.88 14.47
C LYS A 921 9.34 21.34 13.43
N LEU A 922 9.30 20.69 12.26
CA LEU A 922 8.30 20.98 11.22
C LEU A 922 6.88 20.81 11.77
N PHE A 923 6.64 19.76 12.56
CA PHE A 923 5.34 19.52 13.16
C PHE A 923 4.93 20.56 14.22
N VAL A 924 5.87 21.01 15.06
CA VAL A 924 5.59 22.11 16.00
C VAL A 924 5.24 23.39 15.24
N THR A 925 6.02 23.75 14.21
CA THR A 925 5.71 24.89 13.33
C THR A 925 4.32 24.76 12.72
N LEU A 926 3.97 23.57 12.22
CA LEU A 926 2.64 23.28 11.68
C LEU A 926 1.54 23.55 12.73
N LEU A 927 1.69 23.05 13.95
CA LEU A 927 0.69 23.25 15.02
C LEU A 927 0.51 24.74 15.36
N ASP A 928 1.60 25.50 15.40
CA ASP A 928 1.58 26.95 15.66
C ASP A 928 0.89 27.71 14.52
N GLU A 929 1.18 27.36 13.27
CA GLU A 929 0.51 27.91 12.09
C GLU A 929 -0.98 27.58 12.08
N LEU A 930 -1.36 26.33 12.37
CA LEU A 930 -2.76 25.91 12.45
C LEU A 930 -3.52 26.75 13.47
N ARG A 931 -2.97 26.89 14.69
CA ARG A 931 -3.57 27.69 15.76
C ARG A 931 -3.79 29.14 15.31
N ARG A 932 -2.75 29.78 14.78
CA ARG A 932 -2.78 31.18 14.31
C ARG A 932 -3.80 31.38 13.19
N GLU A 933 -3.79 30.52 12.18
CA GLU A 933 -4.67 30.67 11.02
C GLU A 933 -6.14 30.35 11.36
N VAL A 934 -6.41 29.33 12.18
CA VAL A 934 -7.78 28.99 12.62
C VAL A 934 -8.40 30.15 13.40
N VAL A 935 -7.68 30.68 14.39
CA VAL A 935 -8.17 31.82 15.18
C VAL A 935 -8.37 33.05 14.29
N SER A 936 -7.37 33.40 13.48
CA SER A 936 -7.44 34.52 12.53
C SER A 936 -8.64 34.40 11.58
N PHE A 937 -8.89 33.22 11.02
CA PHE A 937 -10.03 32.97 10.14
C PHE A 937 -11.36 33.11 10.89
N CYS A 938 -11.48 32.51 12.08
CA CYS A 938 -12.68 32.57 12.91
C CYS A 938 -13.05 34.00 13.30
N PHE A 939 -12.07 34.89 13.48
CA PHE A 939 -12.30 36.30 13.79
C PHE A 939 -12.56 37.15 12.53
N LYS A 940 -11.73 37.02 11.49
CA LYS A 940 -11.79 37.88 10.29
C LYS A 940 -12.90 37.56 9.31
N PHE A 941 -13.27 36.30 9.17
CA PHE A 941 -14.17 35.90 8.10
C PHE A 941 -15.62 36.31 8.41
N PHE A 942 -16.19 37.21 7.62
CA PHE A 942 -17.62 37.55 7.67
C PHE A 942 -18.30 37.03 6.40
N PRO A 943 -19.25 36.08 6.51
CA PRO A 943 -20.02 35.65 5.35
C PRO A 943 -20.81 36.84 4.79
N SER A 944 -20.74 37.06 3.48
CA SER A 944 -21.51 38.12 2.81
C SER A 944 -23.02 37.90 3.05
N ALA A 945 -23.76 39.00 3.27
CA ALA A 945 -25.19 38.95 3.57
C ALA A 945 -25.97 38.11 2.53
N PRO A 946 -27.02 37.35 2.94
CA PRO A 946 -27.71 36.38 2.08
C PRO A 946 -28.28 36.94 0.77
N ASP A 947 -28.56 38.25 0.71
CA ASP A 947 -29.21 38.88 -0.44
C ASP A 947 -28.34 38.93 -1.71
N GLU A 948 -27.01 38.96 -1.59
CA GLU A 948 -26.11 38.94 -2.76
C GLU A 948 -25.84 37.51 -3.25
N VAL A 949 -25.84 36.52 -2.36
CA VAL A 949 -25.64 35.10 -2.70
C VAL A 949 -26.87 34.53 -3.40
N GLN A 950 -28.08 34.98 -3.04
CA GLN A 950 -29.31 34.64 -3.78
C GLN A 950 -29.38 35.28 -5.17
N GLN A 951 -28.82 36.48 -5.36
CA GLN A 951 -28.75 37.11 -6.69
C GLN A 951 -27.69 36.47 -7.59
N ARG A 952 -26.54 36.04 -7.04
CA ARG A 952 -25.54 35.27 -7.81
C ARG A 952 -26.02 33.86 -8.18
N ARG A 953 -26.90 33.25 -7.41
CA ARG A 953 -27.59 31.99 -7.78
C ARG A 953 -28.62 32.12 -8.90
N ARG A 954 -28.98 33.34 -9.32
CA ARG A 954 -29.97 33.59 -10.39
C ARG A 954 -29.37 33.82 -11.78
N GLN A 955 -28.06 33.81 -11.94
CA GLN A 955 -27.44 33.69 -13.27
C GLN A 955 -27.06 32.23 -13.53
N PRO A 956 -27.62 31.57 -14.56
CA PRO A 956 -27.15 30.27 -14.97
C PRO A 956 -25.77 30.45 -15.62
N SER A 957 -24.70 30.20 -14.87
CA SER A 957 -23.40 29.93 -15.47
C SER A 957 -23.52 28.64 -16.29
N ALA A 958 -23.20 28.77 -17.56
CA ALA A 958 -23.29 27.69 -18.53
C ALA A 958 -22.28 26.57 -18.21
N ARG A 959 -22.83 25.36 -18.01
CA ARG A 959 -22.23 24.03 -18.25
C ARG A 959 -20.82 23.76 -17.69
N MET A 960 -20.78 23.25 -16.46
CA MET A 960 -19.98 22.06 -16.18
C MET A 960 -20.71 20.89 -16.85
N MET A 961 -20.19 20.42 -17.98
CA MET A 961 -20.71 19.21 -18.62
C MET A 961 -20.14 18.02 -17.84
N GLU A 962 -20.95 17.42 -16.95
CA GLU A 962 -20.74 16.03 -16.56
C GLU A 962 -20.73 15.21 -17.86
N SER A 963 -19.58 14.66 -18.26
CA SER A 963 -19.57 13.57 -19.22
C SER A 963 -20.03 12.29 -18.51
N LYS A 964 -21.34 12.19 -18.24
CA LYS A 964 -21.99 10.89 -18.13
C LYS A 964 -22.19 10.34 -19.53
N GLN A 965 -21.24 9.54 -20.00
CA GLN A 965 -21.54 8.45 -20.92
C GLN A 965 -21.40 7.13 -20.17
N SER A 966 -22.56 6.72 -19.62
CA SER A 966 -23.05 5.34 -19.53
C SER A 966 -22.04 4.20 -19.62
N THR A 967 -21.60 3.68 -18.48
CA THR A 967 -21.06 2.32 -18.30
C THR A 967 -22.20 1.31 -18.15
N THR A 968 -23.12 1.27 -19.11
CA THR A 968 -24.12 0.19 -19.23
C THR A 968 -23.95 -0.45 -20.60
N ASN A 969 -23.67 -1.76 -20.58
CA ASN A 969 -23.37 -2.67 -21.68
C ASN A 969 -21.91 -2.74 -22.17
N ILE A 970 -21.10 -3.54 -21.48
CA ILE A 970 -20.08 -4.36 -22.15
C ILE A 970 -20.23 -5.80 -21.64
N GLY A 971 -21.21 -6.49 -22.24
CA GLY A 971 -21.26 -7.95 -22.26
C GLY A 971 -20.69 -8.44 -23.59
N LEU A 972 -19.98 -9.58 -23.53
CA LEU A 972 -19.47 -10.39 -24.63
C LEU A 972 -20.24 -10.26 -25.96
N SER A 973 -19.52 -10.01 -27.06
CA SER A 973 -19.84 -10.65 -28.33
C SER A 973 -18.58 -10.83 -29.18
N THR A 974 -18.40 -12.07 -29.60
CA THR A 974 -17.36 -12.62 -30.46
C THR A 974 -17.32 -12.02 -31.88
N ASN A 975 -16.11 -11.98 -32.43
CA ASN A 975 -15.72 -11.81 -33.84
C ASN A 975 -16.75 -12.25 -34.90
N ARG A 976 -17.01 -11.39 -35.90
CA ARG A 976 -17.14 -11.75 -37.34
C ARG A 976 -17.24 -10.49 -38.24
N GLY A 977 -16.22 -10.28 -39.07
CA GLY A 977 -16.33 -9.96 -40.51
C GLY A 977 -16.78 -8.57 -41.01
N THR A 978 -15.85 -7.93 -41.72
CA THR A 978 -15.97 -7.19 -43.00
C THR A 978 -16.41 -5.70 -43.11
N SER A 979 -15.46 -4.93 -43.68
CA SER A 979 -15.53 -3.85 -44.69
C SER A 979 -16.05 -2.44 -44.38
N GLU A 980 -15.11 -1.49 -44.55
CA GLU A 980 -15.16 -0.08 -44.97
C GLU A 980 -16.52 0.60 -45.28
N GLN A 981 -16.73 1.82 -44.77
CA GLN A 981 -16.77 3.06 -45.59
C GLN A 981 -16.91 4.35 -44.76
N GLN A 982 -16.22 5.40 -45.23
CA GLN A 982 -16.23 6.77 -44.72
C GLN A 982 -17.53 7.54 -45.06
N VAL A 983 -17.76 8.61 -44.29
CA VAL A 983 -18.20 9.98 -44.68
C VAL A 983 -19.44 10.50 -43.92
N GLY A 984 -19.28 11.68 -43.31
CA GLY A 984 -20.33 12.72 -43.26
C GLY A 984 -20.63 13.34 -41.89
N LYS A 985 -20.18 14.59 -41.67
CA LYS A 985 -20.55 15.43 -40.51
C LYS A 985 -22.07 15.69 -40.44
N LEU A 986 -22.67 15.52 -39.26
CA LEU A 986 -24.08 15.84 -38.97
C LEU A 986 -24.25 17.23 -38.32
N GLN A 987 -25.24 17.99 -38.80
CA GLN A 987 -25.75 19.24 -38.19
C GLN A 987 -26.78 18.94 -37.07
N PRO A 988 -27.02 19.87 -36.12
CA PRO A 988 -27.89 19.62 -34.98
C PRO A 988 -29.38 19.75 -35.32
N ILE A 989 -30.18 18.83 -34.79
CA ILE A 989 -31.63 18.70 -34.99
C ILE A 989 -32.37 19.68 -34.06
N VAL A 990 -33.32 20.43 -34.61
CA VAL A 990 -34.29 21.26 -33.86
C VAL A 990 -35.40 20.36 -33.33
N ALA A 991 -35.67 20.40 -32.01
CA ALA A 991 -36.73 19.62 -31.38
C ALA A 991 -38.11 20.24 -31.63
N GLU A 992 -39.06 19.44 -32.14
CA GLU A 992 -40.46 19.85 -32.34
C GLU A 992 -41.27 19.91 -31.02
N ALA A 993 -42.25 20.81 -30.99
CA ALA A 993 -43.09 21.11 -29.82
C ALA A 993 -44.03 19.94 -29.46
N LYS A 994 -43.98 19.47 -28.20
CA LYS A 994 -44.85 18.40 -27.69
C LYS A 994 -46.25 18.93 -27.36
N THR A 995 -47.28 18.23 -27.87
CA THR A 995 -48.70 18.54 -27.65
C THR A 995 -49.11 18.33 -26.19
N GLY A 996 -49.80 19.31 -25.61
CA GLY A 996 -50.21 19.31 -24.20
C GLY A 996 -51.31 18.29 -23.89
N ARG A 997 -51.29 17.70 -22.68
CA ARG A 997 -52.24 16.64 -22.24
C ARG A 997 -53.73 16.97 -22.46
N ASN A 998 -54.11 18.24 -22.34
CA ASN A 998 -55.50 18.69 -22.48
C ASN A 998 -55.84 19.25 -23.87
N GLU A 999 -54.88 19.31 -24.79
CA GLU A 999 -55.07 19.76 -26.16
C GLU A 999 -55.66 18.65 -27.03
N SER A 1000 -56.25 19.04 -28.17
CA SER A 1000 -56.78 18.10 -29.15
C SER A 1000 -55.67 17.19 -29.67
N CYS A 1001 -55.93 15.89 -29.69
CA CYS A 1001 -54.93 14.91 -30.09
C CYS A 1001 -54.58 15.09 -31.59
N PRO A 1002 -53.28 15.14 -31.97
CA PRO A 1002 -52.88 15.41 -33.35
C PRO A 1002 -53.31 14.34 -34.36
N CYS A 1003 -53.75 13.16 -33.89
CA CYS A 1003 -54.24 12.08 -34.74
C CYS A 1003 -55.62 12.34 -35.38
N GLY A 1004 -56.24 13.49 -35.14
CA GLY A 1004 -57.53 13.87 -35.73
C GLY A 1004 -58.75 13.16 -35.11
N SER A 1005 -58.59 12.45 -33.99
CA SER A 1005 -59.68 11.68 -33.36
C SER A 1005 -60.78 12.52 -32.68
N GLY A 1006 -60.65 13.85 -32.67
CA GLY A 1006 -61.56 14.78 -31.99
C GLY A 1006 -61.51 14.74 -30.45
N LYS A 1007 -60.67 13.88 -29.85
CA LYS A 1007 -60.50 13.74 -28.39
C LYS A 1007 -59.25 14.49 -27.90
N LYS A 1008 -59.24 14.87 -26.61
CA LYS A 1008 -58.04 15.43 -25.95
C LYS A 1008 -56.93 14.38 -25.83
N TYR A 1009 -55.66 14.79 -25.95
CA TYR A 1009 -54.49 13.91 -26.02
C TYR A 1009 -54.44 12.87 -24.89
N LYS A 1010 -54.70 13.28 -23.63
CA LYS A 1010 -54.76 12.38 -22.46
C LYS A 1010 -55.79 11.25 -22.52
N HIS A 1011 -56.80 11.36 -23.38
CA HIS A 1011 -57.84 10.35 -23.57
C HIS A 1011 -57.69 9.58 -24.88
N CYS A 1012 -56.57 9.77 -25.58
CA CYS A 1012 -56.22 9.09 -26.82
C CYS A 1012 -54.78 8.54 -26.74
N HIS A 1013 -53.79 9.25 -27.30
CA HIS A 1013 -52.40 8.79 -27.36
C HIS A 1013 -51.57 9.11 -26.10
N GLY A 1014 -52.11 9.89 -25.17
CA GLY A 1014 -51.48 10.22 -23.89
C GLY A 1014 -51.93 9.34 -22.72
N LYS A 1015 -52.41 8.11 -22.99
CA LYS A 1015 -52.69 7.10 -21.96
C LYS A 1015 -51.43 6.43 -21.47
#